data_AF-A0A4R6K916-F1
#
_entry.id   AF-A0A4R6K916-F1
#
_cell.length_a   1.000
_cell.length_b   1.000
_cell.length_c   1.000
_cell.angle_alpha   90.00
_cell.angle_beta   90.00
_cell.angle_gamma   90.00
#
_symmetry.space_group_name_H-M   'P 1'
#
loop_
_entity.id
_entity.type
_entity.pdbx_description
1 polymer ?
#
loop_
_entity_poly.entity_id
_entity_poly.type
_entity_poly.pdbx_seq_one_letter_code
_entity_poly.pdbx_strand_id
1 'polypeptide(L)'
;MADDTRRPRVLDVLAADQPWEVPDDWLAGIRGQLRTWADDPSALRPDALPEFVRGTPAAVWFTHQVAPLLTGWIPVLHGECADIAAVLTRDFYRPSVRFGGAGHVVRVAAGDWPLQVVSGARGFPEEGRRQALLMSRDVVSLFVDAPPMAARARALTTAFDRVLADREVTRMHMAADYETIAQFWATAVLSDDERAVLPELAGPASALQYSLSTLRDAHAKLSTAIPDDEAGDFAQLLARLILATGLSGQPPAVGQILGVAGWDVENALADLRNGFDPHTWLAGNTEWLARAVRQEQEVLARSWAAAATRVSVHLAGVLADAPWPEPQVPDLGAFFRLLDRERWAVADTPGASGTANQPATTAALLGVWGSVQVDGPADQQPAGAVAAEGAPEPVAGAEPAVEGAPEPVAGAQPAVESIPEPPVEVEPTAEGVPQQVVEAEPAAEAVPEPAVDVPAVAATEVPPMPADAAVPDPDMLAVPKPVDHGVDALAELDSLIGLESVKDAVHRMVAEIKTNLRRKDLGLPTHERARHMVFVGKPGTAKTTIARLLARIYKQLGVLESGHVVEVDRSDLVGSGVGTTAPMTAGKFREALGGVLFIDEAYTLVPEHSPGDYGLEAVATILKMMEDYRDECVVIVAGYHREMQRFMDSNTGLASRFPKLLSFSEYDTDQLVAIFELQARQKGMIYTDAVMDVVRKVIPPAPRGHSFGNGRFIRNILEEAISNQATRLSERDPDGLTERELRELLPEDVKPAASMRAEDYLLQKPGT
;
A
#
# COMPACT_ATOMS: atom_id res chain seq x y z
N MET A 1 -21.66 -39.30 -16.14
CA MET A 1 -21.45 -37.84 -16.05
C MET A 1 -21.00 -37.57 -14.62
N ALA A 2 -19.84 -36.96 -14.43
CA ALA A 2 -19.51 -36.32 -13.17
C ALA A 2 -19.98 -34.87 -13.33
N ASP A 3 -20.84 -34.40 -12.43
CA ASP A 3 -21.35 -33.03 -12.48
C ASP A 3 -20.39 -32.10 -11.73
N ASP A 4 -20.27 -30.86 -12.19
CA ASP A 4 -19.21 -29.94 -11.79
C ASP A 4 -19.59 -29.24 -10.47
N THR A 5 -19.22 -29.83 -9.32
CA THR A 5 -19.31 -29.17 -8.00
C THR A 5 -18.25 -28.08 -7.83
N ARG A 6 -18.27 -27.14 -8.77
CA ARG A 6 -17.49 -25.92 -8.78
C ARG A 6 -18.07 -25.00 -7.72
N ARG A 7 -17.23 -24.45 -6.83
CA ARG A 7 -17.67 -23.40 -5.91
C ARG A 7 -18.21 -22.20 -6.71
N PRO A 8 -19.33 -21.59 -6.30
CA PRO A 8 -19.83 -20.37 -6.95
C PRO A 8 -18.77 -19.28 -6.85
N ARG A 9 -18.67 -18.39 -7.86
CA ARG A 9 -17.71 -17.28 -7.79
C ARG A 9 -18.29 -16.17 -6.93
N VAL A 10 -17.59 -15.81 -5.87
CA VAL A 10 -18.03 -14.80 -4.92
C VAL A 10 -17.28 -13.49 -5.15
N LEU A 11 -18.01 -12.37 -5.17
CA LEU A 11 -17.49 -11.04 -4.88
C LEU A 11 -18.00 -10.64 -3.50
N ASP A 12 -17.17 -10.81 -2.47
CA ASP A 12 -17.47 -10.33 -1.14
C ASP A 12 -17.02 -8.88 -1.00
N VAL A 13 -17.94 -7.97 -0.65
CA VAL A 13 -17.67 -6.55 -0.45
C VAL A 13 -17.83 -6.25 1.03
N LEU A 14 -16.75 -5.88 1.72
CA LEU A 14 -16.77 -5.72 3.19
C LEU A 14 -17.82 -4.72 3.68
N ALA A 15 -18.15 -3.72 2.87
CA ALA A 15 -19.15 -2.70 3.17
C ALA A 15 -20.62 -3.15 2.93
N ALA A 16 -20.84 -4.31 2.31
CA ALA A 16 -22.15 -4.90 2.09
C ALA A 16 -22.49 -5.93 3.16
N ASP A 17 -23.79 -6.11 3.44
CA ASP A 17 -24.30 -7.01 4.47
C ASP A 17 -23.94 -8.49 4.22
N GLN A 18 -23.86 -8.90 2.95
CA GLN A 18 -23.61 -10.29 2.53
C GLN A 18 -22.74 -10.35 1.25
N PRO A 19 -21.98 -11.44 1.02
CA PRO A 19 -21.23 -11.65 -0.21
C PRO A 19 -22.14 -11.84 -1.43
N TRP A 20 -21.76 -11.31 -2.60
CA TRP A 20 -22.52 -11.51 -3.85
C TRP A 20 -22.01 -12.72 -4.64
N GLU A 21 -22.88 -13.68 -4.92
CA GLU A 21 -22.60 -14.76 -5.89
C GLU A 21 -22.78 -14.24 -7.31
N VAL A 22 -21.68 -14.16 -8.06
CA VAL A 22 -21.59 -13.45 -9.34
C VAL A 22 -22.10 -14.35 -10.48
N PRO A 23 -23.20 -14.01 -11.17
CA PRO A 23 -23.77 -14.86 -12.20
C PRO A 23 -22.84 -15.01 -13.43
N ASP A 24 -22.68 -16.23 -13.92
CA ASP A 24 -21.80 -16.53 -15.06
C ASP A 24 -22.33 -15.95 -16.39
N ASP A 25 -23.65 -15.78 -16.51
CA ASP A 25 -24.32 -15.11 -17.62
C ASP A 25 -24.16 -13.58 -17.56
N TRP A 26 -24.20 -12.96 -16.39
CA TRP A 26 -23.84 -11.54 -16.21
C TRP A 26 -22.38 -11.28 -16.60
N LEU A 27 -21.45 -12.12 -16.14
CA LEU A 27 -20.03 -12.06 -16.55
C LEU A 27 -19.84 -12.28 -18.05
N ALA A 28 -20.63 -13.15 -18.67
CA ALA A 28 -20.63 -13.37 -20.11
C ALA A 28 -21.21 -12.17 -20.87
N GLY A 29 -22.26 -11.53 -20.36
CA GLY A 29 -22.91 -10.35 -20.94
C GLY A 29 -21.96 -9.16 -21.02
N ILE A 30 -21.34 -8.77 -19.91
CA ILE A 30 -20.37 -7.65 -19.89
C ILE A 30 -19.18 -7.96 -20.81
N ARG A 31 -18.62 -9.17 -20.75
CA ARG A 31 -17.51 -9.56 -21.65
C ARG A 31 -17.92 -9.64 -23.12
N GLY A 32 -19.18 -9.93 -23.41
CA GLY A 32 -19.75 -9.78 -24.75
C GLY A 32 -19.74 -8.33 -25.21
N GLN A 33 -20.26 -7.41 -24.40
CA GLN A 33 -20.32 -5.99 -24.74
C GLN A 33 -18.93 -5.35 -24.89
N LEU A 34 -17.97 -5.71 -24.03
CA LEU A 34 -16.58 -5.27 -24.16
C LEU A 34 -15.95 -5.69 -25.50
N ARG A 35 -16.30 -6.87 -26.03
CA ARG A 35 -15.86 -7.33 -27.36
C ARG A 35 -16.57 -6.58 -28.48
N THR A 36 -17.87 -6.34 -28.37
CA THR A 36 -18.62 -5.49 -29.31
C THR A 36 -17.97 -4.12 -29.49
N TRP A 37 -17.54 -3.47 -28.40
CA TRP A 37 -16.79 -2.21 -28.46
C TRP A 37 -15.35 -2.34 -28.96
N ALA A 38 -14.74 -3.53 -28.85
CA ALA A 38 -13.41 -3.80 -29.40
C ALA A 38 -13.41 -4.04 -30.92
N ASP A 39 -14.50 -4.62 -31.44
CA ASP A 39 -14.71 -4.85 -32.87
C ASP A 39 -15.23 -3.59 -33.60
N ASP A 40 -15.81 -2.62 -32.90
CA ASP A 40 -16.29 -1.35 -33.45
C ASP A 40 -15.11 -0.46 -33.93
N PRO A 41 -14.98 -0.15 -35.23
CA PRO A 41 -13.88 0.67 -35.77
C PRO A 41 -13.96 2.15 -35.35
N SER A 42 -15.12 2.62 -34.87
CA SER A 42 -15.32 4.00 -34.40
C SER A 42 -14.98 4.20 -32.92
N ALA A 43 -14.85 3.12 -32.14
CA ALA A 43 -14.60 3.21 -30.70
C ALA A 43 -13.27 3.93 -30.36
N LEU A 44 -13.35 4.79 -29.34
CA LEU A 44 -12.23 5.59 -28.81
C LEU A 44 -11.07 4.69 -28.37
N ARG A 45 -9.87 4.90 -28.93
CA ARG A 45 -8.65 4.10 -28.67
C ARG A 45 -7.46 5.02 -28.34
N PRO A 46 -6.92 5.00 -27.11
CA PRO A 46 -5.72 5.75 -26.75
C PRO A 46 -4.44 5.03 -27.23
N ASP A 47 -3.40 5.80 -27.57
CA ASP A 47 -2.16 5.28 -28.17
C ASP A 47 -1.38 4.28 -27.30
N ALA A 48 -1.48 4.43 -25.97
CA ALA A 48 -0.72 3.63 -25.00
C ALA A 48 -1.56 3.26 -23.76
N LEU A 49 -1.75 1.96 -23.57
CA LEU A 49 -2.22 1.35 -22.32
C LEU A 49 -1.17 0.30 -21.92
N PRO A 50 -0.43 0.45 -20.80
CA PRO A 50 0.73 -0.39 -20.50
C PRO A 50 0.43 -1.90 -20.35
N GLU A 51 -0.71 -2.25 -19.78
CA GLU A 51 -1.08 -3.64 -19.44
C GLU A 51 -1.88 -4.34 -20.56
N PHE A 52 -2.63 -3.54 -21.33
CA PHE A 52 -3.54 -4.00 -22.37
C PHE A 52 -2.84 -4.15 -23.73
N VAL A 53 -3.43 -4.95 -24.61
CA VAL A 53 -3.00 -5.09 -26.02
C VAL A 53 -3.13 -3.74 -26.75
N ARG A 54 -2.23 -3.45 -27.70
CA ARG A 54 -2.33 -2.24 -28.53
C ARG A 54 -3.62 -2.28 -29.35
N GLY A 55 -4.42 -1.22 -29.29
CA GLY A 55 -5.70 -1.10 -29.99
C GLY A 55 -6.93 -1.46 -29.13
N THR A 56 -6.74 -1.85 -27.87
CA THR A 56 -7.82 -1.99 -26.89
C THR A 56 -8.58 -0.65 -26.72
N PRO A 57 -9.92 -0.63 -26.75
CA PRO A 57 -10.69 0.59 -26.56
C PRO A 57 -10.56 1.19 -25.16
N ALA A 58 -10.76 2.50 -25.07
CA ALA A 58 -10.92 3.23 -23.80
C ALA A 58 -12.03 2.63 -22.92
N ALA A 59 -13.09 2.05 -23.52
CA ALA A 59 -14.20 1.43 -22.80
C ALA A 59 -13.75 0.25 -21.93
N VAL A 60 -12.83 -0.58 -22.44
CA VAL A 60 -12.26 -1.72 -21.70
C VAL A 60 -11.39 -1.22 -20.54
N TRP A 61 -10.51 -0.25 -20.79
CA TRP A 61 -9.68 0.34 -19.74
C TRP A 61 -10.51 1.03 -18.66
N PHE A 62 -11.54 1.80 -19.04
CA PHE A 62 -12.43 2.44 -18.09
C PHE A 62 -13.24 1.42 -17.28
N THR A 63 -13.71 0.35 -17.91
CA THR A 63 -14.37 -0.77 -17.21
C THR A 63 -13.45 -1.37 -16.15
N HIS A 64 -12.16 -1.49 -16.42
CA HIS A 64 -11.18 -1.93 -15.43
C HIS A 64 -11.05 -0.94 -14.25
N GLN A 65 -11.04 0.38 -14.51
CA GLN A 65 -10.99 1.37 -13.43
C GLN A 65 -12.29 1.41 -12.59
N VAL A 66 -13.47 1.41 -13.23
CA VAL A 66 -14.75 1.65 -12.53
C VAL A 66 -15.34 0.43 -11.84
N ALA A 67 -15.16 -0.78 -12.38
CA ALA A 67 -15.80 -1.99 -11.83
C ALA A 67 -15.60 -2.19 -10.31
N PRO A 68 -14.39 -2.02 -9.73
CA PRO A 68 -14.24 -2.09 -8.27
C PRO A 68 -14.83 -0.86 -7.57
N LEU A 69 -14.62 0.36 -8.11
CA LEU A 69 -15.06 1.62 -7.50
C LEU A 69 -16.59 1.77 -7.46
N LEU A 70 -17.31 1.05 -8.32
CA LEU A 70 -18.77 0.98 -8.26
C LEU A 70 -19.29 0.23 -7.03
N THR A 71 -18.50 -0.68 -6.42
CA THR A 71 -18.87 -1.34 -5.15
C THR A 71 -18.79 -0.42 -3.92
N GLY A 72 -18.11 0.72 -4.06
CA GLY A 72 -17.78 1.63 -2.99
C GLY A 72 -16.48 2.36 -3.31
N TRP A 73 -16.26 3.48 -2.63
CA TRP A 73 -15.02 4.23 -2.71
C TRP A 73 -14.12 3.82 -1.54
N ILE A 74 -12.82 3.62 -1.82
CA ILE A 74 -11.91 2.79 -0.99
C ILE A 74 -12.56 1.39 -0.70
N PRO A 75 -12.93 0.61 -1.73
CA PRO A 75 -13.59 -0.67 -1.51
C PRO A 75 -12.60 -1.75 -1.04
N VAL A 76 -13.08 -2.63 -0.16
CA VAL A 76 -12.38 -3.84 0.29
C VAL A 76 -13.13 -5.05 -0.23
N LEU A 77 -12.47 -5.83 -1.08
CA LEU A 77 -13.06 -6.93 -1.86
C LEU A 77 -12.40 -8.27 -1.53
N HIS A 78 -13.16 -9.37 -1.48
CA HIS A 78 -12.68 -10.73 -1.22
C HIS A 78 -13.44 -11.76 -2.08
N GLY A 79 -13.01 -13.03 -2.07
CA GLY A 79 -13.56 -14.13 -2.88
C GLY A 79 -12.94 -14.27 -4.28
N GLU A 80 -13.43 -15.21 -5.08
CA GLU A 80 -12.88 -15.54 -6.41
C GLU A 80 -12.98 -14.40 -7.43
N CYS A 81 -13.86 -13.43 -7.18
CA CYS A 81 -14.03 -12.22 -7.99
C CYS A 81 -13.46 -10.96 -7.32
N ALA A 82 -12.64 -11.05 -6.28
CA ALA A 82 -12.07 -9.88 -5.57
C ALA A 82 -11.40 -8.87 -6.53
N ASP A 83 -10.65 -9.34 -7.53
CA ASP A 83 -10.19 -8.52 -8.66
C ASP A 83 -11.19 -8.55 -9.82
N ILE A 84 -12.40 -8.03 -9.57
CA ILE A 84 -13.50 -8.01 -10.55
C ILE A 84 -13.09 -7.27 -11.84
N ALA A 85 -12.23 -6.26 -11.70
CA ALA A 85 -11.63 -5.49 -12.77
C ALA A 85 -10.87 -6.41 -13.74
N ALA A 86 -9.98 -7.26 -13.22
CA ALA A 86 -9.27 -8.26 -14.00
C ALA A 86 -10.18 -9.35 -14.57
N VAL A 87 -11.13 -9.87 -13.78
CA VAL A 87 -12.07 -10.93 -14.20
C VAL A 87 -12.87 -10.52 -15.43
N LEU A 88 -13.31 -9.26 -15.50
CA LEU A 88 -14.03 -8.70 -16.64
C LEU A 88 -13.12 -8.43 -17.85
N THR A 89 -11.95 -7.81 -17.66
CA THR A 89 -11.12 -7.34 -18.80
C THR A 89 -10.01 -8.30 -19.24
N ARG A 90 -9.88 -9.49 -18.60
CA ARG A 90 -8.84 -10.52 -18.87
C ARG A 90 -8.55 -10.82 -20.35
N ASP A 91 -9.56 -10.75 -21.22
CA ASP A 91 -9.45 -11.08 -22.64
C ASP A 91 -8.59 -10.05 -23.43
N PHE A 92 -8.32 -8.87 -22.85
CA PHE A 92 -7.66 -7.74 -23.50
C PHE A 92 -6.23 -7.45 -22.98
N TYR A 93 -5.74 -8.26 -22.05
CA TYR A 93 -4.39 -8.13 -21.49
C TYR A 93 -3.32 -8.73 -22.40
N ARG A 94 -2.08 -8.29 -22.19
CA ARG A 94 -0.91 -8.94 -22.79
C ARG A 94 -0.70 -10.33 -22.14
N PRO A 95 -0.28 -11.36 -22.90
CA PRO A 95 -0.13 -12.74 -22.38
C PRO A 95 0.81 -12.95 -21.19
N SER A 96 1.56 -11.93 -20.77
CA SER A 96 2.46 -11.94 -19.62
C SER A 96 1.79 -11.58 -18.29
N VAL A 97 0.54 -11.11 -18.27
CA VAL A 97 -0.14 -10.71 -17.03
C VAL A 97 -0.75 -11.94 -16.35
N ARG A 98 -0.29 -12.22 -15.12
CA ARG A 98 -0.90 -13.21 -14.22
C ARG A 98 -1.77 -12.48 -13.20
N PHE A 99 -2.97 -13.01 -12.96
CA PHE A 99 -3.86 -12.52 -11.91
C PHE A 99 -3.55 -13.24 -10.59
N GLY A 100 -3.52 -12.50 -9.49
CA GLY A 100 -3.35 -13.07 -8.16
C GLY A 100 -4.58 -13.86 -7.73
N GLY A 101 -4.39 -15.00 -7.08
CA GLY A 101 -5.45 -15.81 -6.50
C GLY A 101 -5.33 -15.90 -4.98
N ALA A 102 -6.46 -15.88 -4.28
CA ALA A 102 -6.60 -15.92 -2.82
C ALA A 102 -5.95 -14.73 -2.07
N GLY A 103 -6.78 -13.72 -1.81
CA GLY A 103 -6.45 -12.56 -0.97
C GLY A 103 -7.59 -11.55 -1.00
N HIS A 104 -7.61 -10.61 -0.04
CA HIS A 104 -8.48 -9.44 -0.15
C HIS A 104 -7.79 -8.32 -0.93
N VAL A 105 -8.57 -7.48 -1.61
CA VAL A 105 -8.10 -6.38 -2.45
C VAL A 105 -8.69 -5.09 -1.91
N VAL A 106 -7.84 -4.20 -1.42
CA VAL A 106 -8.19 -2.79 -1.24
C VAL A 106 -7.87 -2.05 -2.54
N ARG A 107 -8.82 -1.31 -3.10
CA ARG A 107 -8.55 -0.37 -4.20
C ARG A 107 -8.67 1.06 -3.67
N VAL A 108 -7.93 2.00 -4.26
CA VAL A 108 -8.20 3.42 -4.09
C VAL A 108 -7.99 4.17 -5.41
N ALA A 109 -8.71 5.27 -5.57
CA ALA A 109 -8.63 6.19 -6.70
C ALA A 109 -8.91 7.61 -6.21
N ALA A 110 -8.61 8.61 -7.05
CA ALA A 110 -9.01 9.99 -6.82
C ALA A 110 -10.56 10.13 -6.80
N GLY A 111 -11.08 11.14 -6.09
CA GLY A 111 -12.53 11.33 -5.91
C GLY A 111 -13.30 11.56 -7.21
N ASP A 112 -12.62 12.06 -8.24
CA ASP A 112 -13.12 12.35 -9.59
C ASP A 112 -13.07 11.15 -10.55
N TRP A 113 -12.89 9.92 -10.04
CA TRP A 113 -12.69 8.70 -10.83
C TRP A 113 -13.65 8.46 -12.02
N PRO A 114 -14.95 8.83 -12.02
CA PRO A 114 -15.83 8.65 -13.19
C PRO A 114 -15.44 9.53 -14.39
N LEU A 115 -14.65 10.59 -14.16
CA LEU A 115 -14.26 11.59 -15.14
C LEU A 115 -12.90 11.31 -15.79
N GLN A 116 -12.19 10.24 -15.39
CA GLN A 116 -10.84 9.94 -15.87
C GLN A 116 -10.74 9.80 -17.40
N VAL A 117 -11.75 9.24 -18.08
CA VAL A 117 -11.79 9.19 -19.55
C VAL A 117 -11.94 10.58 -20.15
N VAL A 118 -12.76 11.45 -19.54
CA VAL A 118 -12.94 12.85 -19.98
C VAL A 118 -11.64 13.63 -19.80
N SER A 119 -10.89 13.37 -18.72
CA SER A 119 -9.54 13.91 -18.51
C SER A 119 -8.52 13.39 -19.55
N GLY A 120 -8.56 12.08 -19.87
CA GLY A 120 -7.76 11.49 -20.94
C GLY A 120 -8.13 11.99 -22.34
N ALA A 121 -9.39 12.39 -22.55
CA ALA A 121 -9.91 12.91 -23.80
C ALA A 121 -9.46 14.35 -24.11
N ARG A 122 -8.68 15.00 -23.23
CA ARG A 122 -8.18 16.39 -23.41
C ARG A 122 -7.57 16.65 -24.79
N GLY A 123 -6.84 15.69 -25.35
CA GLY A 123 -6.15 15.78 -26.64
C GLY A 123 -6.96 15.38 -27.89
N PHE A 124 -8.23 14.98 -27.73
CA PHE A 124 -9.08 14.59 -28.86
C PHE A 124 -9.90 15.79 -29.38
N PRO A 125 -10.36 15.75 -30.66
CA PRO A 125 -11.32 16.72 -31.18
C PRO A 125 -12.63 16.78 -30.35
N GLU A 126 -13.42 17.82 -30.59
CA GLU A 126 -14.69 18.11 -29.89
C GLU A 126 -15.63 16.88 -29.82
N GLU A 127 -15.79 16.17 -30.94
CA GLU A 127 -16.58 14.93 -31.03
C GLU A 127 -16.00 13.79 -30.18
N GLY A 128 -14.68 13.69 -30.03
CA GLY A 128 -14.02 12.68 -29.21
C GLY A 128 -14.27 12.87 -27.70
N ARG A 129 -14.39 14.12 -27.24
CA ARG A 129 -14.82 14.43 -25.87
C ARG A 129 -16.30 14.08 -25.65
N ARG A 130 -17.16 14.31 -26.65
CA ARG A 130 -18.57 13.88 -26.61
C ARG A 130 -18.72 12.37 -26.59
N GLN A 131 -17.90 11.66 -27.39
CA GLN A 131 -17.80 10.20 -27.36
C GLN A 131 -17.30 9.68 -26.02
N ALA A 132 -16.34 10.35 -25.37
CA ALA A 132 -15.88 9.98 -24.02
C ALA A 132 -17.01 10.03 -22.98
N LEU A 133 -17.88 11.07 -23.00
CA LEU A 133 -19.04 11.15 -22.11
C LEU A 133 -20.03 10.00 -22.34
N LEU A 134 -20.40 9.75 -23.59
CA LEU A 134 -21.30 8.64 -23.97
C LEU A 134 -20.71 7.28 -23.57
N MET A 135 -19.42 7.07 -23.81
CA MET A 135 -18.72 5.84 -23.45
C MET A 135 -18.63 5.64 -21.93
N SER A 136 -18.33 6.69 -21.15
CA SER A 136 -18.33 6.60 -19.69
C SER A 136 -19.72 6.23 -19.15
N ARG A 137 -20.76 6.88 -19.67
CA ARG A 137 -22.17 6.61 -19.36
C ARG A 137 -22.55 5.16 -19.64
N ASP A 138 -22.25 4.67 -20.84
CA ASP A 138 -22.63 3.32 -21.28
C ASP A 138 -21.83 2.24 -20.55
N VAL A 139 -20.54 2.43 -20.28
CA VAL A 139 -19.74 1.52 -19.44
C VAL A 139 -20.33 1.39 -18.03
N VAL A 140 -20.68 2.50 -17.39
CA VAL A 140 -21.29 2.48 -16.05
C VAL A 140 -22.66 1.79 -16.06
N SER A 141 -23.45 1.99 -17.13
CA SER A 141 -24.78 1.39 -17.27
C SER A 141 -24.78 -0.15 -17.24
N LEU A 142 -23.66 -0.80 -17.53
CA LEU A 142 -23.53 -2.27 -17.48
C LEU A 142 -23.69 -2.85 -16.06
N PHE A 143 -23.57 -2.00 -15.04
CA PHE A 143 -23.51 -2.40 -13.63
C PHE A 143 -24.80 -2.10 -12.84
N VAL A 144 -25.84 -1.55 -13.49
CA VAL A 144 -27.09 -1.15 -12.81
C VAL A 144 -27.88 -2.31 -12.19
N ASP A 145 -27.62 -3.55 -12.62
CA ASP A 145 -28.29 -4.76 -12.14
C ASP A 145 -27.39 -5.69 -11.30
N ALA A 146 -26.14 -5.27 -11.04
CA ALA A 146 -25.23 -5.97 -10.12
C ALA A 146 -25.44 -5.45 -8.69
N PRO A 147 -26.02 -6.22 -7.75
CA PRO A 147 -26.46 -5.70 -6.44
C PRO A 147 -25.46 -4.84 -5.65
N PRO A 148 -24.17 -5.23 -5.48
CA PRO A 148 -23.22 -4.40 -4.74
C PRO A 148 -22.80 -3.11 -5.47
N MET A 149 -23.14 -2.95 -6.75
CA MET A 149 -22.77 -1.81 -7.60
C MET A 149 -23.97 -0.95 -8.02
N ALA A 150 -25.19 -1.52 -7.98
CA ALA A 150 -26.38 -1.01 -8.63
C ALA A 150 -26.73 0.43 -8.23
N ALA A 151 -26.61 0.79 -6.94
CA ALA A 151 -26.94 2.13 -6.46
C ALA A 151 -26.01 3.20 -7.05
N ARG A 152 -24.69 2.98 -6.99
CA ARG A 152 -23.65 3.89 -7.52
C ARG A 152 -23.67 3.92 -9.05
N ALA A 153 -23.91 2.78 -9.70
CA ALA A 153 -24.10 2.71 -11.14
C ALA A 153 -25.32 3.51 -11.61
N ARG A 154 -26.49 3.33 -10.98
CA ARG A 154 -27.73 4.06 -11.33
C ARG A 154 -27.61 5.56 -11.11
N ALA A 155 -26.98 5.99 -10.00
CA ALA A 155 -26.70 7.39 -9.73
C ALA A 155 -25.79 8.00 -10.82
N LEU A 156 -24.67 7.35 -11.15
CA LEU A 156 -23.76 7.84 -12.20
C LEU A 156 -24.39 7.82 -13.60
N THR A 157 -25.14 6.78 -13.98
CA THR A 157 -25.87 6.79 -15.26
C THR A 157 -26.89 7.93 -15.32
N THR A 158 -27.62 8.20 -14.23
CA THR A 158 -28.58 9.31 -14.14
C THR A 158 -27.90 10.68 -14.17
N ALA A 159 -26.69 10.81 -13.60
CA ALA A 159 -25.84 12.00 -13.71
C ALA A 159 -25.36 12.24 -15.15
N PHE A 160 -24.80 11.22 -15.81
CA PHE A 160 -24.38 11.33 -17.21
C PHE A 160 -25.55 11.60 -18.16
N ASP A 161 -26.70 10.95 -17.97
CA ASP A 161 -27.89 11.18 -18.81
C ASP A 161 -28.39 12.62 -18.71
N ARG A 162 -28.32 13.26 -17.53
CA ARG A 162 -28.65 14.69 -17.38
C ARG A 162 -27.61 15.61 -18.01
N VAL A 163 -26.31 15.31 -17.85
CA VAL A 163 -25.21 16.03 -18.54
C VAL A 163 -25.35 15.97 -20.07
N LEU A 164 -25.75 14.81 -20.61
CA LEU A 164 -25.93 14.56 -22.04
C LEU A 164 -27.25 15.13 -22.61
N ALA A 165 -28.26 15.31 -21.77
CA ALA A 165 -29.54 15.91 -22.16
C ALA A 165 -29.50 17.44 -22.24
N ASP A 166 -28.74 18.10 -21.36
CA ASP A 166 -28.53 19.54 -21.42
C ASP A 166 -27.43 19.91 -22.43
N ARG A 167 -27.80 20.72 -23.43
CA ARG A 167 -26.92 21.12 -24.53
C ARG A 167 -25.78 22.05 -24.09
N GLU A 168 -26.03 22.97 -23.17
CA GLU A 168 -25.01 23.92 -22.71
C GLU A 168 -24.05 23.26 -21.72
N VAL A 169 -24.55 22.36 -20.87
CA VAL A 169 -23.73 21.51 -20.01
C VAL A 169 -22.87 20.55 -20.86
N THR A 170 -23.44 19.88 -21.86
CA THR A 170 -22.67 19.07 -22.83
C THR A 170 -21.59 19.91 -23.52
N ARG A 171 -21.93 21.11 -24.02
CA ARG A 171 -20.96 22.03 -24.65
C ARG A 171 -19.86 22.46 -23.70
N MET A 172 -20.17 22.70 -22.42
CA MET A 172 -19.19 23.00 -21.39
C MET A 172 -18.20 21.83 -21.21
N HIS A 173 -18.68 20.59 -21.08
CA HIS A 173 -17.80 19.41 -20.97
C HIS A 173 -16.91 19.18 -22.22
N MET A 174 -17.37 19.64 -23.39
CA MET A 174 -16.60 19.55 -24.63
C MET A 174 -15.53 20.66 -24.72
N ALA A 175 -15.79 21.87 -24.24
CA ALA A 175 -14.91 23.04 -24.43
C ALA A 175 -14.04 23.43 -23.22
N ALA A 176 -14.49 23.16 -21.99
CA ALA A 176 -13.82 23.62 -20.77
C ALA A 176 -12.51 22.87 -20.46
N ASP A 177 -11.79 23.40 -19.48
CA ASP A 177 -10.75 22.69 -18.74
C ASP A 177 -11.37 21.65 -17.78
N TYR A 178 -10.50 20.81 -17.21
CA TYR A 178 -10.93 19.72 -16.35
C TYR A 178 -11.32 20.13 -14.93
N GLU A 179 -10.73 21.20 -14.39
CA GLU A 179 -11.01 21.68 -13.03
C GLU A 179 -12.41 22.27 -12.96
N THR A 180 -12.80 23.06 -13.97
CA THR A 180 -14.17 23.53 -14.21
C THR A 180 -15.17 22.36 -14.31
N ILE A 181 -14.82 21.29 -15.04
CA ILE A 181 -15.70 20.11 -15.18
C ILE A 181 -15.84 19.38 -13.83
N ALA A 182 -14.74 19.11 -13.12
CA ALA A 182 -14.77 18.43 -11.82
C ALA A 182 -15.55 19.25 -10.77
N GLN A 183 -15.32 20.56 -10.71
CA GLN A 183 -16.04 21.47 -9.82
C GLN A 183 -17.54 21.53 -10.13
N PHE A 184 -17.93 21.46 -11.42
CA PHE A 184 -19.34 21.36 -11.81
C PHE A 184 -19.98 20.03 -11.38
N TRP A 185 -19.26 18.92 -11.46
CA TRP A 185 -19.74 17.62 -10.94
C TRP A 185 -19.91 17.64 -9.42
N ALA A 186 -18.97 18.23 -8.69
CA ALA A 186 -19.03 18.34 -7.23
C ALA A 186 -20.20 19.19 -6.72
N THR A 187 -20.62 20.21 -7.48
CA THR A 187 -21.57 21.24 -7.00
C THR A 187 -22.95 21.21 -7.67
N ALA A 188 -23.06 20.82 -8.94
CA ALA A 188 -24.26 21.04 -9.74
C ALA A 188 -24.84 19.79 -10.43
N VAL A 189 -24.03 18.75 -10.70
CA VAL A 189 -24.54 17.55 -11.40
C VAL A 189 -25.36 16.65 -10.48
N LEU A 190 -24.89 16.38 -9.26
CA LEU A 190 -25.53 15.39 -8.38
C LEU A 190 -26.73 15.97 -7.59
N SER A 191 -27.74 15.13 -7.34
CA SER A 191 -28.74 15.36 -6.29
C SER A 191 -28.19 15.01 -4.90
N ASP A 192 -28.94 15.27 -3.84
CA ASP A 192 -28.55 14.89 -2.49
C ASP A 192 -28.56 13.37 -2.27
N ASP A 193 -29.54 12.65 -2.85
CA ASP A 193 -29.59 11.19 -2.83
C ASP A 193 -28.40 10.56 -3.59
N GLU A 194 -28.00 11.16 -4.71
CA GLU A 194 -26.83 10.71 -5.48
C GLU A 194 -25.52 11.04 -4.75
N ARG A 195 -25.41 12.21 -4.11
CA ARG A 195 -24.29 12.55 -3.20
C ARG A 195 -24.20 11.57 -2.03
N ALA A 196 -25.31 11.07 -1.49
CA ALA A 196 -25.29 10.13 -0.38
C ALA A 196 -24.67 8.76 -0.75
N VAL A 197 -24.74 8.36 -2.02
CA VAL A 197 -24.10 7.13 -2.54
C VAL A 197 -22.76 7.37 -3.24
N LEU A 198 -22.46 8.61 -3.65
CA LEU A 198 -21.20 9.04 -4.27
C LEU A 198 -20.56 10.24 -3.51
N PRO A 199 -20.32 10.14 -2.19
CA PRO A 199 -19.84 11.26 -1.37
C PRO A 199 -18.45 11.75 -1.77
N GLU A 200 -17.66 10.93 -2.47
CA GLU A 200 -16.33 11.30 -2.94
C GLU A 200 -16.33 12.37 -4.05
N LEU A 201 -17.42 12.44 -4.83
CA LEU A 201 -17.54 13.39 -5.94
C LEU A 201 -17.74 14.84 -5.47
N ALA A 202 -18.20 15.03 -4.23
CA ALA A 202 -18.25 16.34 -3.58
C ALA A 202 -16.86 16.87 -3.13
N GLY A 203 -15.80 16.06 -3.31
CA GLY A 203 -14.41 16.43 -3.03
C GLY A 203 -13.90 15.96 -1.66
N PRO A 204 -12.56 16.01 -1.43
CA PRO A 204 -11.91 15.26 -0.34
C PRO A 204 -12.41 15.55 1.09
N ALA A 205 -12.89 16.77 1.36
CA ALA A 205 -13.40 17.15 2.68
C ALA A 205 -14.76 16.50 3.00
N SER A 206 -15.73 16.60 2.08
CA SER A 206 -17.03 15.92 2.20
C SER A 206 -16.87 14.41 2.23
N ALA A 207 -15.91 13.91 1.46
CA ALA A 207 -15.47 12.51 1.48
C ALA A 207 -15.02 12.09 2.89
N LEU A 208 -14.02 12.77 3.47
CA LEU A 208 -13.53 12.47 4.83
C LEU A 208 -14.65 12.59 5.89
N GLN A 209 -15.52 13.60 5.77
CA GLN A 209 -16.65 13.81 6.68
C GLN A 209 -17.63 12.63 6.64
N TYR A 210 -17.93 12.09 5.46
CA TYR A 210 -18.76 10.89 5.32
C TYR A 210 -18.10 9.66 5.95
N SER A 211 -16.80 9.45 5.73
CA SER A 211 -16.05 8.34 6.33
C SER A 211 -16.01 8.41 7.86
N LEU A 212 -15.75 9.60 8.43
CA LEU A 212 -15.74 9.81 9.89
C LEU A 212 -17.12 9.61 10.53
N SER A 213 -18.20 10.11 9.91
CA SER A 213 -19.57 9.88 10.37
C SER A 213 -19.97 8.40 10.30
N THR A 214 -19.63 7.72 9.20
CA THR A 214 -19.93 6.29 9.05
C THR A 214 -19.21 5.46 10.11
N LEU A 215 -17.95 5.79 10.42
CA LEU A 215 -17.20 5.12 11.48
C LEU A 215 -17.81 5.37 12.87
N ARG A 216 -18.23 6.61 13.15
CA ARG A 216 -18.89 6.95 14.42
C ARG A 216 -20.15 6.14 14.64
N ASP A 217 -21.01 6.07 13.64
CA ASP A 217 -22.27 5.34 13.71
C ASP A 217 -22.06 3.83 13.80
N ALA A 218 -21.11 3.27 13.05
CA ALA A 218 -20.77 1.85 13.12
C ALA A 218 -20.17 1.48 14.49
N HIS A 219 -19.29 2.32 15.04
CA HIS A 219 -18.69 2.13 16.38
C HIS A 219 -19.74 2.20 17.49
N ALA A 220 -20.60 3.24 17.49
CA ALA A 220 -21.65 3.37 18.49
C ALA A 220 -22.59 2.15 18.51
N LYS A 221 -22.97 1.64 17.33
CA LYS A 221 -23.81 0.43 17.19
C LYS A 221 -23.07 -0.83 17.66
N LEU A 222 -21.83 -1.03 17.21
CA LEU A 222 -21.06 -2.24 17.54
C LEU A 222 -20.68 -2.30 19.03
N SER A 223 -20.25 -1.19 19.64
CA SER A 223 -19.94 -1.12 21.08
C SER A 223 -21.16 -1.25 21.99
N THR A 224 -22.36 -0.90 21.48
CA THR A 224 -23.62 -1.16 22.19
C THR A 224 -24.02 -2.63 22.10
N ALA A 225 -23.78 -3.29 20.96
CA ALA A 225 -24.11 -4.70 20.75
C ALA A 225 -23.10 -5.67 21.40
N ILE A 226 -21.81 -5.30 21.41
CA ILE A 226 -20.69 -6.10 21.90
C ILE A 226 -19.82 -5.22 22.81
N PRO A 227 -20.14 -5.13 24.11
CA PRO A 227 -19.37 -4.33 25.05
C PRO A 227 -17.89 -4.73 25.13
N ASP A 228 -17.04 -3.73 25.29
CA ASP A 228 -15.60 -3.86 25.41
C ASP A 228 -15.04 -2.63 26.14
N ASP A 229 -14.31 -2.84 27.23
CA ASP A 229 -13.75 -1.76 28.05
C ASP A 229 -12.61 -1.02 27.32
N GLU A 230 -11.94 -1.65 26.34
CA GLU A 230 -10.89 -1.02 25.51
C GLU A 230 -11.45 -0.30 24.28
N ALA A 231 -12.67 -0.60 23.82
CA ALA A 231 -13.25 0.05 22.63
C ALA A 231 -13.34 1.58 22.79
N GLY A 232 -13.68 2.06 23.99
CA GLY A 232 -13.78 3.48 24.32
C GLY A 232 -14.86 4.24 23.54
N ASP A 233 -14.84 5.56 23.65
CA ASP A 233 -15.68 6.45 22.85
C ASP A 233 -15.09 6.73 21.44
N PHE A 234 -15.81 7.50 20.62
CA PHE A 234 -15.36 7.84 19.26
C PHE A 234 -14.07 8.68 19.22
N ALA A 235 -13.81 9.53 20.21
CA ALA A 235 -12.58 10.32 20.26
C ALA A 235 -11.38 9.43 20.59
N GLN A 236 -11.53 8.49 21.53
CA GLN A 236 -10.54 7.46 21.81
C GLN A 236 -10.27 6.57 20.59
N LEU A 237 -11.32 6.06 19.92
CA LEU A 237 -11.18 5.30 18.68
C LEU A 237 -10.37 6.06 17.62
N LEU A 238 -10.74 7.32 17.36
CA LEU A 238 -10.10 8.11 16.31
C LEU A 238 -8.65 8.48 16.68
N ALA A 239 -8.37 8.76 17.95
CA ALA A 239 -7.01 8.95 18.45
C ALA A 239 -6.14 7.70 18.25
N ARG A 240 -6.67 6.50 18.54
CA ARG A 240 -5.98 5.23 18.32
C ARG A 240 -5.75 4.94 16.83
N LEU A 241 -6.70 5.26 15.94
CA LEU A 241 -6.51 5.17 14.48
C LEU A 241 -5.41 6.12 13.97
N ILE A 242 -5.40 7.37 14.43
CA ILE A 242 -4.38 8.37 14.10
C ILE A 242 -2.99 7.86 14.52
N LEU A 243 -2.83 7.42 15.77
CA LEU A 243 -1.58 6.86 16.28
C LEU A 243 -1.18 5.57 15.53
N ALA A 244 -2.13 4.68 15.20
CA ALA A 244 -1.86 3.46 14.44
C ALA A 244 -1.36 3.74 13.01
N THR A 245 -1.84 4.81 12.36
CA THR A 245 -1.27 5.28 11.07
C THR A 245 0.12 5.94 11.20
N GLY A 246 0.67 6.04 12.41
CA GLY A 246 1.97 6.65 12.70
C GLY A 246 1.93 8.18 12.73
N LEU A 247 0.75 8.78 12.86
CA LEU A 247 0.59 10.23 13.02
C LEU A 247 0.69 10.61 14.49
N SER A 248 1.47 11.63 14.80
CA SER A 248 1.77 12.06 16.18
C SER A 248 0.76 13.06 16.77
N GLY A 249 -0.27 13.45 16.01
CA GLY A 249 -1.29 14.45 16.38
C GLY A 249 -2.42 14.50 15.34
N GLN A 250 -3.51 15.21 15.63
CA GLN A 250 -4.69 15.25 14.77
C GLN A 250 -4.44 16.00 13.43
N PRO A 251 -4.80 15.43 12.26
CA PRO A 251 -4.72 16.16 10.99
C PRO A 251 -5.63 17.40 10.97
N PRO A 252 -5.18 18.55 10.41
CA PRO A 252 -5.99 19.77 10.38
C PRO A 252 -7.38 19.61 9.74
N ALA A 253 -7.50 18.80 8.68
CA ALA A 253 -8.78 18.51 8.04
C ALA A 253 -9.75 17.72 8.95
N VAL A 254 -9.24 16.82 9.80
CA VAL A 254 -10.04 16.10 10.79
C VAL A 254 -10.53 17.07 11.86
N GLY A 255 -9.64 17.92 12.40
CA GLY A 255 -10.02 18.94 13.38
C GLY A 255 -11.05 19.94 12.84
N GLN A 256 -10.93 20.37 11.58
CA GLN A 256 -11.91 21.24 10.92
C GLN A 256 -13.30 20.59 10.79
N ILE A 257 -13.37 19.30 10.45
CA ILE A 257 -14.62 18.55 10.29
C ILE A 257 -15.29 18.25 11.64
N LEU A 258 -14.51 17.99 12.69
CA LEU A 258 -15.02 17.71 14.03
C LEU A 258 -15.37 18.98 14.82
N GLY A 259 -14.77 20.12 14.49
CA GLY A 259 -14.96 21.38 15.20
C GLY A 259 -14.60 21.24 16.68
N VAL A 260 -15.54 21.53 17.56
CA VAL A 260 -15.34 21.45 19.02
C VAL A 260 -14.98 20.02 19.47
N ALA A 261 -15.56 18.99 18.85
CA ALA A 261 -15.26 17.58 19.17
C ALA A 261 -13.85 17.15 18.73
N GLY A 262 -13.14 17.97 17.95
CA GLY A 262 -11.72 17.76 17.65
C GLY A 262 -10.81 18.01 18.86
N TRP A 263 -11.30 18.67 19.92
CA TRP A 263 -10.55 18.85 21.16
C TRP A 263 -10.52 17.58 22.01
N ASP A 264 -11.62 16.82 22.03
CA ASP A 264 -11.69 15.53 22.73
C ASP A 264 -10.71 14.50 22.12
N VAL A 265 -10.54 14.54 20.79
CA VAL A 265 -9.55 13.72 20.07
C VAL A 265 -8.12 14.11 20.43
N GLU A 266 -7.80 15.41 20.53
CA GLU A 266 -6.45 15.87 20.92
C GLU A 266 -6.12 15.54 22.38
N ASN A 267 -7.11 15.57 23.28
CA ASN A 267 -6.95 15.09 24.65
C ASN A 267 -6.67 13.58 24.67
N ALA A 268 -7.48 12.78 23.97
CA ALA A 268 -7.26 11.33 23.87
C ALA A 268 -5.90 10.99 23.23
N LEU A 269 -5.45 11.76 22.23
CA LEU A 269 -4.12 11.64 21.64
C LEU A 269 -2.99 11.98 22.64
N ALA A 270 -3.19 12.97 23.51
CA ALA A 270 -2.23 13.35 24.54
C ALA A 270 -2.11 12.27 25.63
N ASP A 271 -3.24 11.71 26.07
CA ASP A 271 -3.29 10.64 27.07
C ASP A 271 -2.67 9.33 26.54
N LEU A 272 -3.03 8.94 25.31
CA LEU A 272 -2.52 7.71 24.66
C LEU A 272 -1.05 7.80 24.21
N ARG A 273 -0.48 9.01 24.09
CA ARG A 273 0.85 9.24 23.49
C ARG A 273 2.00 8.49 24.17
N ASN A 274 1.84 8.11 25.44
CA ASN A 274 2.85 7.43 26.25
C ASN A 274 2.39 6.01 26.57
N GLY A 275 2.61 5.08 25.63
CA GLY A 275 2.33 3.65 25.84
C GLY A 275 1.21 3.05 24.99
N PHE A 276 0.61 3.80 24.06
CA PHE A 276 -0.18 3.18 22.99
C PHE A 276 0.70 2.30 22.09
N ASP A 277 0.17 1.12 21.79
CA ASP A 277 0.90 -0.03 21.23
C ASP A 277 0.07 -0.57 20.04
N PRO A 278 0.38 -0.15 18.79
CA PRO A 278 -0.54 -0.28 17.67
C PRO A 278 -0.95 -1.72 17.32
N HIS A 279 -0.04 -2.68 17.35
CA HIS A 279 -0.35 -4.07 17.01
C HIS A 279 -1.16 -4.74 18.13
N THR A 280 -0.88 -4.44 19.40
CA THR A 280 -1.72 -4.92 20.52
C THR A 280 -3.16 -4.42 20.38
N TRP A 281 -3.37 -3.14 20.09
CA TRP A 281 -4.72 -2.60 19.88
C TRP A 281 -5.41 -3.16 18.63
N LEU A 282 -4.68 -3.34 17.53
CA LEU A 282 -5.22 -3.97 16.31
C LEU A 282 -5.56 -5.46 16.53
N ALA A 283 -4.82 -6.17 17.37
CA ALA A 283 -5.14 -7.54 17.79
C ALA A 283 -6.41 -7.57 18.66
N GLY A 284 -6.54 -6.68 19.64
CA GLY A 284 -7.75 -6.53 20.46
C GLY A 284 -9.00 -6.27 19.62
N ASN A 285 -8.93 -5.32 18.68
CA ASN A 285 -10.00 -5.08 17.70
C ASN A 285 -10.31 -6.33 16.85
N THR A 286 -9.30 -7.10 16.45
CA THR A 286 -9.49 -8.35 15.67
C THR A 286 -10.27 -9.38 16.50
N GLU A 287 -9.98 -9.51 17.80
CA GLU A 287 -10.74 -10.38 18.70
C GLU A 287 -12.15 -9.84 19.01
N TRP A 288 -12.32 -8.53 19.13
CA TRP A 288 -13.63 -7.89 19.31
C TRP A 288 -14.56 -8.12 18.12
N LEU A 289 -14.06 -7.92 16.89
CA LEU A 289 -14.77 -8.26 15.66
C LEU A 289 -15.07 -9.78 15.57
N ALA A 290 -14.17 -10.63 16.06
CA ALA A 290 -14.41 -12.07 16.14
C ALA A 290 -15.45 -12.46 17.21
N ARG A 291 -15.56 -11.72 18.32
CA ARG A 291 -16.67 -11.84 19.30
C ARG A 291 -18.00 -11.38 18.71
N ALA A 292 -17.99 -10.37 17.83
CA ALA A 292 -19.18 -9.87 17.16
C ALA A 292 -19.77 -10.89 16.17
N VAL A 293 -18.95 -11.45 15.27
CA VAL A 293 -19.39 -12.48 14.31
C VAL A 293 -19.96 -13.71 15.03
N ARG A 294 -19.31 -14.17 16.11
CA ARG A 294 -19.80 -15.31 16.94
C ARG A 294 -21.10 -15.01 17.72
N GLN A 295 -21.55 -13.77 17.76
CA GLN A 295 -22.81 -13.34 18.40
C GLN A 295 -23.82 -12.82 17.37
N GLU A 296 -23.72 -13.31 16.13
CA GLU A 296 -24.61 -12.99 15.01
C GLU A 296 -24.61 -11.51 14.60
N GLN A 297 -23.63 -10.71 15.08
CA GLN A 297 -23.45 -9.29 14.75
C GLN A 297 -22.52 -9.08 13.55
N GLU A 298 -22.51 -10.01 12.59
CA GLU A 298 -21.66 -9.98 11.39
C GLU A 298 -21.77 -8.64 10.65
N VAL A 299 -23.00 -8.16 10.38
CA VAL A 299 -23.23 -6.92 9.62
C VAL A 299 -22.64 -5.69 10.32
N LEU A 300 -22.70 -5.61 11.66
CA LEU A 300 -22.08 -4.53 12.42
C LEU A 300 -20.55 -4.61 12.38
N ALA A 301 -19.99 -5.80 12.51
CA ALA A 301 -18.54 -6.03 12.42
C ALA A 301 -17.99 -5.68 11.02
N ARG A 302 -18.68 -6.11 9.95
CA ARG A 302 -18.37 -5.78 8.55
C ARG A 302 -18.44 -4.27 8.29
N SER A 303 -19.54 -3.64 8.70
CA SER A 303 -19.75 -2.18 8.57
C SER A 303 -18.66 -1.38 9.30
N TRP A 304 -18.30 -1.77 10.53
CA TRP A 304 -17.23 -1.15 11.29
C TRP A 304 -15.87 -1.32 10.60
N ALA A 305 -15.51 -2.54 10.19
CA ALA A 305 -14.22 -2.81 9.52
C ALA A 305 -14.09 -2.04 8.19
N ALA A 306 -15.17 -1.95 7.41
CA ALA A 306 -15.21 -1.15 6.19
C ALA A 306 -15.13 0.37 6.45
N ALA A 307 -15.69 0.87 7.55
CA ALA A 307 -15.60 2.28 7.94
C ALA A 307 -14.22 2.63 8.50
N ALA A 308 -13.64 1.78 9.34
CA ALA A 308 -12.29 1.92 9.86
C ALA A 308 -11.26 1.91 8.73
N THR A 309 -11.39 1.00 7.76
CA THR A 309 -10.48 0.94 6.60
C THR A 309 -10.50 2.23 5.78
N ARG A 310 -11.70 2.79 5.53
CA ARG A 310 -11.85 4.09 4.86
C ARG A 310 -11.16 5.22 5.62
N VAL A 311 -11.38 5.33 6.92
CA VAL A 311 -10.75 6.37 7.76
C VAL A 311 -9.23 6.18 7.83
N SER A 312 -8.72 4.96 8.01
CA SER A 312 -7.27 4.68 7.99
C SER A 312 -6.63 5.05 6.66
N VAL A 313 -7.25 4.75 5.51
CA VAL A 313 -6.73 5.19 4.19
C VAL A 313 -6.69 6.72 4.08
N HIS A 314 -7.71 7.43 4.57
CA HIS A 314 -7.69 8.89 4.58
C HIS A 314 -6.54 9.47 5.40
N LEU A 315 -6.42 9.01 6.66
CA LEU A 315 -5.38 9.44 7.59
C LEU A 315 -3.98 9.15 7.04
N ALA A 316 -3.81 8.00 6.39
CA ALA A 316 -2.50 7.53 5.94
C ALA A 316 -1.93 8.27 4.72
N GLY A 317 -2.75 8.93 3.87
CA GLY A 317 -2.19 9.76 2.79
C GLY A 317 -3.10 10.65 1.95
N VAL A 318 -4.42 10.41 1.89
CA VAL A 318 -5.36 11.16 1.02
C VAL A 318 -5.45 12.66 1.36
N LEU A 319 -5.02 13.06 2.56
CA LEU A 319 -5.11 14.43 3.07
C LEU A 319 -3.82 15.25 2.88
N ALA A 320 -2.79 14.69 2.23
CA ALA A 320 -1.45 15.30 2.14
C ALA A 320 -0.68 14.94 0.86
N ASP A 321 -1.38 14.49 -0.21
CA ASP A 321 -0.79 13.95 -1.44
C ASP A 321 0.29 12.87 -1.21
N ALA A 322 0.19 12.13 -0.11
CA ALA A 322 1.18 11.15 0.28
C ALA A 322 0.92 9.77 -0.35
N PRO A 323 1.96 8.96 -0.63
CA PRO A 323 1.81 7.66 -1.28
C PRO A 323 1.00 6.66 -0.46
N TRP A 324 0.11 5.91 -1.12
CA TRP A 324 -0.80 4.91 -0.54
C TRP A 324 -0.13 3.92 0.44
N PRO A 325 -0.38 4.04 1.75
CA PRO A 325 0.09 3.05 2.72
C PRO A 325 -0.91 1.90 2.86
N GLU A 326 -0.45 0.76 3.38
CA GLU A 326 -1.35 -0.30 3.83
C GLU A 326 -2.26 0.25 4.96
N PRO A 327 -3.60 0.08 4.87
CA PRO A 327 -4.49 0.61 5.88
C PRO A 327 -4.26 -0.06 7.22
N GLN A 328 -4.03 0.74 8.26
CA GLN A 328 -3.84 0.24 9.62
C GLN A 328 -5.22 -0.05 10.23
N VAL A 329 -5.64 -1.31 10.10
CA VAL A 329 -6.92 -1.88 10.55
C VAL A 329 -6.70 -3.34 11.01
N PRO A 330 -7.67 -3.96 11.72
CA PRO A 330 -7.60 -5.37 12.12
C PRO A 330 -7.26 -6.30 10.96
N ASP A 331 -6.71 -7.50 11.23
CA ASP A 331 -6.33 -8.46 10.17
C ASP A 331 -7.56 -8.86 9.35
N LEU A 332 -7.77 -8.18 8.23
CA LEU A 332 -8.85 -8.43 7.28
C LEU A 332 -8.75 -9.85 6.71
N GLY A 333 -7.54 -10.40 6.60
CA GLY A 333 -7.33 -11.81 6.27
C GLY A 333 -7.88 -12.75 7.34
N ALA A 334 -7.66 -12.48 8.63
CA ALA A 334 -8.27 -13.25 9.72
C ALA A 334 -9.78 -13.08 9.77
N PHE A 335 -10.26 -11.85 9.55
CA PHE A 335 -11.68 -11.54 9.54
C PHE A 335 -12.40 -12.26 8.38
N PHE A 336 -11.91 -12.17 7.15
CA PHE A 336 -12.47 -12.92 6.03
C PHE A 336 -12.35 -14.45 6.23
N ARG A 337 -11.25 -14.96 6.80
CA ARG A 337 -11.14 -16.40 7.17
C ARG A 337 -12.19 -16.83 8.20
N LEU A 338 -12.63 -15.93 9.09
CA LEU A 338 -13.72 -16.20 10.04
C LEU A 338 -15.08 -16.17 9.35
N LEU A 339 -15.36 -15.15 8.52
CA LEU A 339 -16.59 -15.04 7.74
C LEU A 339 -16.79 -16.24 6.80
N ASP A 340 -15.74 -16.62 6.05
CA ASP A 340 -15.74 -17.83 5.23
C ASP A 340 -16.00 -19.08 6.10
N ARG A 341 -15.36 -19.19 7.27
CA ARG A 341 -15.55 -20.36 8.14
C ARG A 341 -17.00 -20.52 8.57
N GLU A 342 -17.65 -19.47 9.07
CA GLU A 342 -19.05 -19.55 9.50
C GLU A 342 -19.99 -19.79 8.30
N ARG A 343 -19.74 -19.14 7.15
CA ARG A 343 -20.51 -19.36 5.90
C ARG A 343 -20.43 -20.81 5.41
N TRP A 344 -19.23 -21.39 5.35
CA TRP A 344 -19.02 -22.74 4.81
C TRP A 344 -19.32 -23.86 5.84
N ALA A 345 -19.31 -23.56 7.14
CA ALA A 345 -19.73 -24.52 8.17
C ALA A 345 -21.20 -24.98 8.01
N VAL A 346 -22.06 -24.13 7.45
CA VAL A 346 -23.45 -24.47 7.11
C VAL A 346 -23.53 -25.42 5.91
N ALA A 347 -22.56 -25.36 4.98
CA ALA A 347 -22.60 -26.10 3.73
C ALA A 347 -22.14 -27.58 3.85
N ASP A 348 -21.19 -27.88 4.74
CA ASP A 348 -20.57 -29.21 4.87
C ASP A 348 -21.41 -30.24 5.68
N THR A 349 -22.70 -29.97 5.96
CA THR A 349 -23.61 -30.91 6.66
C THR A 349 -24.28 -31.90 5.67
N PRO A 350 -23.92 -33.19 5.63
CA PRO A 350 -24.41 -34.10 4.59
C PRO A 350 -25.80 -34.67 4.91
N GLY A 351 -26.86 -33.95 4.54
CA GLY A 351 -28.21 -34.52 4.41
C GLY A 351 -29.33 -33.79 5.16
N ALA A 352 -29.75 -32.63 4.65
CA ALA A 352 -30.94 -31.90 5.11
C ALA A 352 -31.79 -31.36 3.94
N SER A 353 -32.21 -32.23 3.01
CA SER A 353 -33.06 -31.84 1.88
C SER A 353 -34.54 -31.72 2.29
N GLY A 354 -35.01 -30.54 2.69
CA GLY A 354 -36.45 -30.32 2.85
C GLY A 354 -36.93 -29.04 3.53
N THR A 355 -37.64 -28.21 2.76
CA THR A 355 -38.56 -27.13 3.21
C THR A 355 -37.94 -25.94 3.97
N ALA A 356 -38.71 -24.86 4.09
CA ALA A 356 -38.21 -23.53 4.40
C ALA A 356 -38.82 -22.91 5.67
N ASN A 357 -38.10 -21.90 6.17
CA ASN A 357 -38.53 -20.81 7.05
C ASN A 357 -38.46 -21.01 8.58
N GLN A 358 -37.97 -19.94 9.23
CA GLN A 358 -37.84 -19.63 10.67
C GLN A 358 -36.77 -20.39 11.51
N PRO A 359 -36.17 -19.72 12.54
CA PRO A 359 -34.97 -20.21 13.25
C PRO A 359 -35.27 -20.84 14.63
N ALA A 360 -34.48 -21.85 15.02
CA ALA A 360 -34.46 -22.39 16.40
C ALA A 360 -33.18 -23.18 16.76
N THR A 361 -32.23 -22.51 17.41
CA THR A 361 -31.47 -22.94 18.61
C THR A 361 -30.87 -24.36 18.78
N THR A 362 -29.64 -24.36 19.32
CA THR A 362 -29.01 -25.29 20.30
C THR A 362 -28.20 -26.55 19.89
N ALA A 363 -27.00 -26.61 20.47
CA ALA A 363 -26.42 -27.76 21.21
C ALA A 363 -25.68 -28.93 20.49
N ALA A 364 -24.61 -28.61 19.77
CA ALA A 364 -23.31 -29.33 19.81
C ALA A 364 -22.22 -28.34 19.30
N LEU A 365 -20.98 -28.26 19.81
CA LEU A 365 -20.09 -29.26 20.42
C LEU A 365 -19.29 -28.68 21.61
N LEU A 366 -19.67 -28.99 22.85
CA LEU A 366 -18.72 -28.99 23.98
C LEU A 366 -18.10 -30.40 24.04
N GLY A 367 -16.81 -30.56 23.69
CA GLY A 367 -16.22 -31.90 23.71
C GLY A 367 -14.79 -32.12 23.19
N VAL A 368 -14.07 -31.10 22.70
CA VAL A 368 -12.66 -31.27 22.27
C VAL A 368 -11.80 -30.08 22.72
N TRP A 369 -11.33 -30.14 23.98
CA TRP A 369 -10.03 -29.69 24.53
C TRP A 369 -10.16 -29.51 26.05
N GLY A 370 -9.36 -30.24 26.83
CA GLY A 370 -9.47 -30.22 28.28
C GLY A 370 -8.51 -31.15 29.01
N SER A 371 -7.21 -30.88 28.95
CA SER A 371 -6.22 -31.46 29.88
C SER A 371 -4.88 -30.71 29.86
N VAL A 372 -4.74 -29.69 30.70
CA VAL A 372 -3.48 -29.40 31.39
C VAL A 372 -3.83 -29.27 32.87
N GLN A 373 -3.33 -30.19 33.70
CA GLN A 373 -3.43 -30.05 35.15
C GLN A 373 -2.30 -29.16 35.66
N VAL A 374 -2.58 -28.41 36.71
CA VAL A 374 -1.57 -27.92 37.66
C VAL A 374 -2.04 -28.37 39.04
N ASP A 375 -1.20 -29.12 39.75
CA ASP A 375 -1.55 -29.65 41.07
C ASP A 375 -1.52 -28.56 42.16
N GLY A 376 -2.33 -28.77 43.19
CA GLY A 376 -2.19 -28.06 44.46
C GLY A 376 -0.96 -28.56 45.25
N PRO A 377 -0.71 -27.95 46.42
CA PRO A 377 -1.41 -28.49 47.59
C PRO A 377 -2.14 -27.44 48.41
N ALA A 378 -3.08 -27.90 49.24
CA ALA A 378 -3.83 -27.07 50.17
C ALA A 378 -3.08 -26.89 51.51
N ASP A 379 -3.43 -25.84 52.27
CA ASP A 379 -4.04 -26.09 53.59
C ASP A 379 -4.88 -24.91 54.14
N GLN A 380 -5.71 -25.21 55.15
CA GLN A 380 -6.22 -24.33 56.22
C GLN A 380 -7.07 -23.07 55.90
N GLN A 381 -8.40 -23.28 55.89
CA GLN A 381 -9.41 -22.42 56.55
C GLN A 381 -9.28 -22.50 58.11
N PRO A 382 -9.97 -21.70 58.97
CA PRO A 382 -11.29 -21.05 58.77
C PRO A 382 -11.59 -19.68 59.46
N ALA A 383 -12.85 -19.25 59.27
CA ALA A 383 -13.73 -18.51 60.21
C ALA A 383 -13.69 -16.97 60.32
N GLY A 384 -14.90 -16.37 60.30
CA GLY A 384 -15.23 -14.96 60.54
C GLY A 384 -16.66 -14.65 60.08
N ALA A 385 -17.45 -13.89 60.85
CA ALA A 385 -18.88 -13.61 60.57
C ALA A 385 -19.29 -12.20 61.07
N VAL A 386 -20.61 -11.90 61.08
CA VAL A 386 -21.29 -10.61 61.42
C VAL A 386 -21.30 -9.61 60.25
N ALA A 387 -22.39 -8.98 59.74
CA ALA A 387 -23.84 -8.85 60.02
C ALA A 387 -24.31 -7.47 60.58
N ALA A 388 -25.37 -6.93 59.94
CA ALA A 388 -26.13 -5.70 60.30
C ALA A 388 -25.33 -4.36 60.16
N GLU A 389 -25.92 -3.15 60.09
CA GLU A 389 -27.31 -2.67 60.05
C GLU A 389 -27.34 -1.22 59.45
N GLY A 390 -28.52 -0.66 59.08
CA GLY A 390 -28.69 0.80 58.94
C GLY A 390 -29.45 1.34 57.71
N ALA A 391 -30.70 1.75 57.92
CA ALA A 391 -31.50 2.66 57.08
C ALA A 391 -31.72 3.99 57.88
N PRO A 392 -32.42 5.07 57.42
CA PRO A 392 -33.41 5.13 56.33
C PRO A 392 -33.46 6.40 55.44
N GLU A 393 -34.40 6.34 54.49
CA GLU A 393 -35.07 7.40 53.68
C GLU A 393 -35.89 8.41 54.54
N PRO A 394 -36.62 9.47 54.05
CA PRO A 394 -37.57 9.41 52.88
C PRO A 394 -37.94 10.73 52.08
N VAL A 395 -38.74 10.54 51.01
CA VAL A 395 -39.69 11.46 50.27
C VAL A 395 -39.21 12.83 49.70
N ALA A 396 -39.70 13.38 48.57
CA ALA A 396 -40.63 13.00 47.46
C ALA A 396 -40.40 14.03 46.29
N GLY A 397 -41.04 14.11 45.11
CA GLY A 397 -42.20 13.49 44.41
C GLY A 397 -42.56 14.39 43.19
N ALA A 398 -43.50 14.13 42.27
CA ALA A 398 -44.45 13.03 42.05
C ALA A 398 -44.83 12.90 40.54
N GLU A 399 -45.51 11.81 40.16
CA GLU A 399 -46.00 11.40 38.81
C GLU A 399 -47.31 12.14 38.37
N PRO A 400 -47.97 11.87 37.19
CA PRO A 400 -47.79 10.89 36.08
C PRO A 400 -47.60 11.55 34.66
N ALA A 401 -47.28 10.88 33.52
CA ALA A 401 -47.83 9.70 32.79
C ALA A 401 -49.24 9.97 32.14
N VAL A 402 -49.71 9.40 31.01
CA VAL A 402 -49.48 8.13 30.26
C VAL A 402 -49.90 8.28 28.75
N GLU A 403 -49.34 7.48 27.80
CA GLU A 403 -49.83 7.13 26.41
C GLU A 403 -50.20 8.25 25.38
N GLY A 404 -50.34 8.04 24.05
CA GLY A 404 -50.18 6.87 23.16
C GLY A 404 -50.48 7.24 21.67
N ALA A 405 -50.21 6.34 20.70
CA ALA A 405 -50.44 6.51 19.24
C ALA A 405 -51.89 6.07 18.82
N PRO A 406 -52.47 6.34 17.61
CA PRO A 406 -51.88 6.20 16.26
C PRO A 406 -52.35 7.22 15.16
N GLU A 407 -52.02 6.95 13.88
CA GLU A 407 -52.52 7.63 12.65
C GLU A 407 -53.93 7.13 12.20
N PRO A 408 -54.51 7.49 11.01
CA PRO A 408 -54.22 8.56 10.02
C PRO A 408 -55.48 9.37 9.58
N VAL A 409 -55.36 10.25 8.56
CA VAL A 409 -56.31 10.53 7.42
C VAL A 409 -56.08 11.94 6.81
N ALA A 410 -56.46 12.14 5.53
CA ALA A 410 -55.98 13.22 4.65
C ALA A 410 -56.89 14.47 4.49
N GLY A 411 -56.26 15.61 4.16
CA GLY A 411 -56.62 16.42 2.99
C GLY A 411 -57.36 17.77 3.17
N ALA A 412 -56.68 18.89 2.86
CA ALA A 412 -57.28 20.17 2.44
C ALA A 412 -56.25 21.11 1.75
N GLN A 413 -56.70 22.02 0.87
CA GLN A 413 -55.96 23.20 0.37
C GLN A 413 -56.53 24.48 1.03
N PRO A 414 -55.89 25.67 0.88
CA PRO A 414 -56.43 26.63 -0.11
C PRO A 414 -55.40 27.56 -0.81
N ALA A 415 -55.93 28.49 -1.63
CA ALA A 415 -55.39 29.63 -2.39
C ALA A 415 -54.06 30.29 -1.93
N VAL A 416 -53.17 30.83 -2.79
CA VAL A 416 -53.27 31.67 -4.02
C VAL A 416 -53.61 33.16 -3.75
N GLU A 417 -52.62 34.04 -3.95
CA GLU A 417 -52.79 35.48 -4.25
C GLU A 417 -51.59 35.99 -5.11
N SER A 418 -51.61 37.22 -5.64
CA SER A 418 -51.00 37.55 -6.95
C SER A 418 -50.07 38.78 -7.07
N ILE A 419 -49.23 38.74 -8.12
CA ILE A 419 -48.31 39.73 -8.76
C ILE A 419 -48.73 41.22 -8.71
N PRO A 420 -47.77 42.17 -8.78
CA PRO A 420 -47.54 42.88 -10.05
C PRO A 420 -46.08 43.29 -10.41
N GLU A 421 -45.85 43.55 -11.71
CA GLU A 421 -44.69 44.23 -12.34
C GLU A 421 -45.08 45.69 -12.77
N PRO A 422 -44.31 46.45 -13.60
CA PRO A 422 -42.88 46.84 -13.62
C PRO A 422 -42.76 48.41 -13.46
N PRO A 423 -41.73 49.14 -13.99
CA PRO A 423 -41.62 49.50 -15.43
C PRO A 423 -40.16 49.62 -15.99
N VAL A 424 -39.99 50.16 -17.21
CA VAL A 424 -38.77 50.16 -18.07
C VAL A 424 -38.45 51.58 -18.64
N GLU A 425 -37.28 51.74 -19.32
CA GLU A 425 -36.80 52.89 -20.14
C GLU A 425 -36.15 54.06 -19.36
N VAL A 426 -35.19 54.88 -19.86
CA VAL A 426 -34.65 55.18 -21.23
C VAL A 426 -33.10 55.35 -21.20
N GLU A 427 -32.43 55.36 -22.36
CA GLU A 427 -30.99 55.68 -22.58
C GLU A 427 -30.59 57.17 -22.33
N PRO A 428 -29.28 57.53 -22.45
CA PRO A 428 -28.83 58.12 -23.74
C PRO A 428 -27.44 57.65 -24.26
N THR A 429 -27.09 58.11 -25.47
CA THR A 429 -26.06 57.54 -26.36
C THR A 429 -24.67 58.21 -26.41
N ALA A 430 -23.64 57.37 -26.53
CA ALA A 430 -22.46 57.46 -27.42
C ALA A 430 -21.63 58.76 -27.60
N GLU A 431 -20.40 58.73 -27.07
CA GLU A 431 -19.11 59.24 -27.60
C GLU A 431 -17.99 58.49 -26.82
N GLY A 432 -16.78 58.18 -27.30
CA GLY A 432 -16.13 58.27 -28.61
C GLY A 432 -14.73 57.60 -28.48
N VAL A 433 -14.26 56.85 -29.48
CA VAL A 433 -13.05 55.99 -29.36
C VAL A 433 -11.76 56.73 -29.72
N PRO A 434 -10.71 56.66 -28.88
CA PRO A 434 -9.32 56.74 -29.30
C PRO A 434 -8.65 55.36 -29.33
N GLN A 435 -7.87 55.08 -30.36
CA GLN A 435 -7.02 53.89 -30.43
C GLN A 435 -5.83 54.03 -29.46
N GLN A 436 -5.39 52.93 -28.84
CA GLN A 436 -4.01 52.80 -28.36
C GLN A 436 -3.24 51.80 -29.21
N VAL A 437 -1.93 52.01 -29.26
CA VAL A 437 -1.03 51.46 -30.27
C VAL A 437 -0.37 50.17 -29.78
N VAL A 438 -0.05 49.28 -30.71
CA VAL A 438 0.79 48.10 -30.44
C VAL A 438 2.24 48.56 -30.26
N GLU A 439 2.74 48.54 -29.03
CA GLU A 439 4.17 48.69 -28.73
C GLU A 439 4.74 47.39 -28.15
N ALA A 440 6.05 47.20 -28.33
CA ALA A 440 6.75 45.93 -28.16
C ALA A 440 7.50 45.81 -26.82
N GLU A 441 8.16 44.66 -26.63
CA GLU A 441 8.96 44.33 -25.46
C GLU A 441 10.04 45.39 -25.15
N PRO A 442 10.18 45.86 -23.89
CA PRO A 442 11.35 46.60 -23.45
C PRO A 442 12.49 45.64 -23.11
N ALA A 443 13.65 45.81 -23.75
CA ALA A 443 14.86 45.10 -23.37
C ALA A 443 15.37 45.56 -21.99
N ALA A 444 15.89 44.63 -21.19
CA ALA A 444 16.52 44.96 -19.90
C ALA A 444 17.93 45.51 -20.11
N GLU A 445 18.20 46.73 -19.62
CA GLU A 445 19.52 47.37 -19.66
C GLU A 445 20.29 47.12 -18.35
N ALA A 446 21.62 47.04 -18.43
CA ALA A 446 22.45 46.43 -17.41
C ALA A 446 22.95 47.39 -16.30
N VAL A 447 23.13 46.83 -15.09
CA VAL A 447 23.83 47.44 -13.95
C VAL A 447 24.90 46.43 -13.47
N PRO A 448 26.14 46.84 -13.16
CA PRO A 448 27.30 45.95 -13.26
C PRO A 448 27.56 45.06 -12.03
N GLU A 449 28.31 43.97 -12.27
CA GLU A 449 28.78 43.02 -11.26
C GLU A 449 29.84 43.63 -10.32
N PRO A 450 29.87 43.25 -9.02
CA PRO A 450 30.97 43.56 -8.12
C PRO A 450 32.13 42.59 -8.33
N ALA A 451 33.27 43.08 -8.83
CA ALA A 451 34.49 42.28 -8.93
C ALA A 451 35.03 41.92 -7.53
N VAL A 452 35.36 40.64 -7.34
CA VAL A 452 36.11 40.13 -6.18
C VAL A 452 37.35 39.41 -6.71
N ASP A 453 38.53 39.98 -6.47
CA ASP A 453 39.81 39.38 -6.85
C ASP A 453 40.01 38.02 -6.15
N VAL A 454 40.13 36.95 -6.94
CA VAL A 454 40.65 35.66 -6.46
C VAL A 454 42.12 35.58 -6.87
N PRO A 455 43.08 35.64 -5.92
CA PRO A 455 44.49 35.62 -6.25
C PRO A 455 44.90 34.23 -6.79
N ALA A 456 45.63 34.23 -7.91
CA ALA A 456 46.16 32.99 -8.48
C ALA A 456 47.24 32.38 -7.57
N VAL A 457 46.87 31.36 -6.81
CA VAL A 457 47.82 30.56 -6.03
C VAL A 457 48.50 29.56 -6.96
N ALA A 458 49.84 29.54 -6.94
CA ALA A 458 50.63 28.69 -7.82
C ALA A 458 50.49 27.19 -7.48
N ALA A 459 50.77 26.34 -8.46
CA ALA A 459 50.88 24.90 -8.25
C ALA A 459 52.09 24.57 -7.37
N THR A 460 51.85 24.26 -6.10
CA THR A 460 52.85 23.68 -5.19
C THR A 460 52.87 22.17 -5.33
N GLU A 461 54.04 21.61 -5.66
CA GLU A 461 54.28 20.16 -5.59
C GLU A 461 54.15 19.68 -4.15
N VAL A 462 53.39 18.61 -3.92
CA VAL A 462 53.28 17.96 -2.60
C VAL A 462 54.45 16.99 -2.45
N PRO A 463 55.32 17.12 -1.42
CA PRO A 463 56.46 16.24 -1.24
C PRO A 463 56.02 14.84 -0.76
N PRO A 464 56.75 13.76 -1.14
CA PRO A 464 56.50 12.43 -0.60
C PRO A 464 56.89 12.36 0.88
N MET A 465 56.00 11.82 1.71
CA MET A 465 56.25 11.49 3.12
C MET A 465 55.81 10.04 3.42
N PRO A 466 56.29 9.43 4.51
CA PRO A 466 57.00 8.16 4.37
C PRO A 466 56.17 6.93 4.67
N ALA A 467 56.72 5.78 4.28
CA ALA A 467 56.21 4.48 4.67
C ALA A 467 56.39 4.19 6.18
N ASP A 468 55.54 3.29 6.66
CA ASP A 468 55.62 2.55 7.92
C ASP A 468 55.28 3.29 9.24
N ALA A 469 53.99 3.25 9.59
CA ALA A 469 53.47 3.43 10.94
C ALA A 469 52.14 2.67 11.09
N ALA A 470 52.14 1.54 11.80
CA ALA A 470 50.98 0.66 11.91
C ALA A 470 49.93 1.16 12.94
N VAL A 471 48.65 1.09 12.55
CA VAL A 471 47.44 1.35 13.36
C VAL A 471 46.44 0.25 13.01
N PRO A 472 45.68 -0.34 13.97
CA PRO A 472 45.13 -1.70 13.82
C PRO A 472 43.91 -1.82 12.90
N ASP A 473 43.73 -3.05 12.43
CA ASP A 473 42.75 -3.49 11.43
C ASP A 473 41.33 -3.71 12.03
N PRO A 474 40.28 -3.05 11.52
CA PRO A 474 38.90 -3.22 11.96
C PRO A 474 38.08 -4.15 11.03
N ASP A 475 38.63 -5.29 10.59
CA ASP A 475 37.93 -6.23 9.70
C ASP A 475 36.75 -6.93 10.41
N MET A 476 35.54 -6.39 10.20
CA MET A 476 34.29 -6.86 10.79
C MET A 476 33.11 -6.85 9.80
N LEU A 477 33.31 -7.32 8.56
CA LEU A 477 32.20 -7.82 7.70
C LEU A 477 32.67 -8.72 6.52
N ALA A 478 33.73 -9.50 6.69
CA ALA A 478 34.33 -10.36 5.67
C ALA A 478 33.45 -11.57 5.21
N VAL A 479 32.40 -11.30 4.43
CA VAL A 479 31.85 -12.31 3.50
C VAL A 479 32.96 -12.68 2.51
N PRO A 480 33.30 -13.98 2.31
CA PRO A 480 34.46 -14.36 1.53
C PRO A 480 34.42 -13.82 0.10
N LYS A 481 35.56 -13.29 -0.37
CA LYS A 481 35.71 -12.75 -1.73
C LYS A 481 35.32 -13.82 -2.76
N PRO A 482 34.35 -13.55 -3.66
CA PRO A 482 34.01 -14.50 -4.71
C PRO A 482 35.24 -14.82 -5.57
N VAL A 483 35.53 -16.11 -5.75
CA VAL A 483 36.50 -16.56 -6.74
C VAL A 483 35.93 -16.27 -8.13
N ASP A 484 36.74 -15.72 -9.04
CA ASP A 484 36.32 -15.42 -10.41
C ASP A 484 36.21 -16.71 -11.25
N HIS A 485 35.14 -17.45 -10.97
CA HIS A 485 34.64 -18.49 -11.85
C HIS A 485 33.72 -17.82 -12.87
N GLY A 486 33.92 -18.12 -14.17
CA GLY A 486 33.15 -17.58 -15.29
C GLY A 486 31.71 -18.08 -15.38
N VAL A 487 30.96 -17.97 -14.28
CA VAL A 487 29.53 -18.27 -14.17
C VAL A 487 28.73 -17.14 -14.79
N ASP A 488 27.75 -17.49 -15.62
CA ASP A 488 26.76 -16.55 -16.13
C ASP A 488 25.99 -15.95 -14.95
N ALA A 489 26.15 -14.64 -14.72
CA ALA A 489 25.53 -13.97 -13.58
C ALA A 489 23.99 -13.88 -13.72
N LEU A 490 23.46 -14.10 -14.93
CA LEU A 490 22.04 -14.24 -15.18
C LEU A 490 21.51 -15.63 -14.73
N ALA A 491 22.29 -16.69 -14.95
CA ALA A 491 21.95 -18.02 -14.44
C ALA A 491 22.05 -18.09 -12.90
N GLU A 492 23.01 -17.38 -12.32
CA GLU A 492 23.12 -17.22 -10.86
C GLU A 492 21.92 -16.47 -10.27
N LEU A 493 21.47 -15.38 -10.91
CA LEU A 493 20.22 -14.68 -10.59
C LEU A 493 19.00 -15.61 -10.65
N ASP A 494 18.85 -16.38 -11.73
CA ASP A 494 17.72 -17.30 -11.91
C ASP A 494 17.69 -18.41 -10.84
N SER A 495 18.87 -18.82 -10.35
CA SER A 495 19.02 -19.83 -9.28
C SER A 495 18.65 -19.34 -7.88
N LEU A 496 18.48 -18.03 -7.67
CA LEU A 496 18.00 -17.50 -6.38
C LEU A 496 16.58 -17.97 -6.09
N ILE A 497 16.23 -18.10 -4.81
CA ILE A 497 14.90 -18.51 -4.37
C ILE A 497 13.97 -17.28 -4.36
N GLY A 498 12.75 -17.45 -4.88
CA GLY A 498 11.77 -16.36 -5.02
C GLY A 498 12.24 -15.24 -5.96
N LEU A 499 11.87 -14.00 -5.61
CA LEU A 499 12.26 -12.77 -6.30
C LEU A 499 11.81 -12.70 -7.78
N GLU A 500 10.71 -13.36 -8.14
CA GLU A 500 10.21 -13.46 -9.52
C GLU A 500 10.03 -12.08 -10.17
N SER A 501 9.46 -11.11 -9.45
CA SER A 501 9.29 -9.72 -9.91
C SER A 501 10.61 -9.03 -10.27
N VAL A 502 11.66 -9.29 -9.49
CA VAL A 502 13.01 -8.74 -9.63
C VAL A 502 13.72 -9.44 -10.79
N LYS A 503 13.67 -10.77 -10.87
CA LYS A 503 14.22 -11.56 -12.00
C LYS A 503 13.64 -11.07 -13.32
N ASP A 504 12.32 -10.98 -13.41
CA ASP A 504 11.59 -10.46 -14.56
C ASP A 504 12.04 -9.04 -14.95
N ALA A 505 12.26 -8.16 -13.97
CA ALA A 505 12.75 -6.80 -14.21
C ALA A 505 14.18 -6.81 -14.77
N VAL A 506 15.08 -7.63 -14.22
CA VAL A 506 16.46 -7.75 -14.71
C VAL A 506 16.52 -8.37 -16.10
N HIS A 507 15.76 -9.44 -16.39
CA HIS A 507 15.65 -10.01 -17.73
C HIS A 507 15.17 -8.99 -18.76
N ARG A 508 14.18 -8.15 -18.42
CA ARG A 508 13.73 -7.03 -19.27
C ARG A 508 14.86 -6.01 -19.52
N MET A 509 15.65 -5.66 -18.51
CA MET A 509 16.80 -4.75 -18.66
C MET A 509 17.91 -5.37 -19.53
N VAL A 510 18.21 -6.66 -19.36
CA VAL A 510 19.19 -7.39 -20.18
C VAL A 510 18.74 -7.47 -21.65
N ALA A 511 17.45 -7.65 -21.90
CA ALA A 511 16.89 -7.62 -23.26
C ALA A 511 16.94 -6.20 -23.89
N GLU A 512 16.64 -5.16 -23.12
CA GLU A 512 16.76 -3.75 -23.53
C GLU A 512 18.22 -3.42 -23.94
N ILE A 513 19.20 -3.83 -23.11
CA ILE A 513 20.63 -3.66 -23.35
C ILE A 513 21.08 -4.41 -24.62
N LYS A 514 20.81 -5.73 -24.71
CA LYS A 514 21.18 -6.55 -25.88
C LYS A 514 20.58 -6.01 -27.17
N THR A 515 19.36 -5.46 -27.12
CA THR A 515 18.70 -4.83 -28.27
C THR A 515 19.37 -3.51 -28.66
N ASN A 516 19.70 -2.64 -27.71
CA ASN A 516 20.39 -1.37 -27.99
C ASN A 516 21.82 -1.59 -28.51
N LEU A 517 22.57 -2.55 -27.96
CA LEU A 517 23.87 -2.97 -28.51
C LEU A 517 23.71 -3.42 -29.96
N ARG A 518 22.72 -4.28 -30.26
CA ARG A 518 22.49 -4.75 -31.63
C ARG A 518 22.02 -3.65 -32.60
N ARG A 519 21.40 -2.58 -32.11
CA ARG A 519 21.11 -1.38 -32.92
C ARG A 519 22.39 -0.61 -33.24
N LYS A 520 23.28 -0.45 -32.25
CA LYS A 520 24.59 0.20 -32.40
C LYS A 520 25.48 -0.53 -33.41
N ASP A 521 25.53 -1.87 -33.38
CA ASP A 521 26.21 -2.70 -34.40
C ASP A 521 25.77 -2.41 -35.84
N LEU A 522 24.49 -2.06 -36.01
CA LEU A 522 23.83 -1.86 -37.30
C LEU A 522 23.76 -0.37 -37.70
N GLY A 523 24.40 0.53 -36.94
CA GLY A 523 24.36 1.97 -37.18
C GLY A 523 22.98 2.61 -36.97
N LEU A 524 22.07 1.92 -36.28
CA LEU A 524 20.72 2.42 -35.99
C LEU A 524 20.71 3.27 -34.70
N PRO A 525 19.90 4.34 -34.62
CA PRO A 525 19.79 5.16 -33.42
C PRO A 525 19.47 4.31 -32.17
N THR A 526 20.27 4.44 -31.12
CA THR A 526 20.01 3.81 -29.82
C THR A 526 18.90 4.55 -29.06
N HIS A 527 18.20 3.84 -28.18
CA HIS A 527 17.27 4.43 -27.23
C HIS A 527 17.88 4.31 -25.83
N GLU A 528 18.86 5.17 -25.57
CA GLU A 528 19.53 5.27 -24.28
C GLU A 528 18.60 5.89 -23.24
N ARG A 529 18.65 5.35 -22.02
CA ARG A 529 17.82 5.72 -20.86
C ARG A 529 18.71 5.71 -19.64
N ALA A 530 18.39 6.54 -18.65
CA ALA A 530 19.09 6.52 -17.37
C ALA A 530 19.08 5.10 -16.77
N ARG A 531 20.27 4.66 -16.33
CA ARG A 531 20.54 3.28 -15.90
C ARG A 531 20.29 3.08 -14.40
N HIS A 532 20.21 4.19 -13.66
CA HIS A 532 20.03 4.24 -12.21
C HIS A 532 18.66 3.73 -11.78
N MET A 533 18.58 3.17 -10.57
CA MET A 533 17.37 2.51 -10.07
C MET A 533 17.17 2.60 -8.55
N VAL A 534 15.92 2.46 -8.13
CA VAL A 534 15.48 2.42 -6.72
C VAL A 534 15.18 0.98 -6.33
N PHE A 535 15.71 0.51 -5.20
CA PHE A 535 15.44 -0.80 -4.61
C PHE A 535 14.60 -0.64 -3.34
N VAL A 536 13.33 -1.05 -3.38
CA VAL A 536 12.41 -0.97 -2.23
C VAL A 536 12.11 -2.35 -1.67
N GLY A 537 12.20 -2.51 -0.34
CA GLY A 537 11.80 -3.75 0.35
C GLY A 537 12.42 -3.92 1.73
N LYS A 538 11.84 -4.81 2.54
CA LYS A 538 12.26 -5.11 3.92
C LYS A 538 13.72 -5.62 4.02
N PRO A 539 14.33 -5.63 5.21
CA PRO A 539 15.72 -6.08 5.39
C PRO A 539 15.90 -7.54 5.03
N GLY A 540 17.06 -7.89 4.45
CA GLY A 540 17.39 -9.28 4.12
C GLY A 540 16.60 -9.89 2.95
N THR A 541 15.87 -9.09 2.18
CA THR A 541 15.23 -9.47 0.90
C THR A 541 16.22 -9.55 -0.28
N ALA A 542 17.52 -9.68 -0.01
CA ALA A 542 18.61 -9.80 -0.98
C ALA A 542 18.90 -8.57 -1.90
N LYS A 543 18.44 -7.36 -1.54
CA LYS A 543 18.76 -6.08 -2.22
C LYS A 543 20.22 -5.98 -2.67
N THR A 544 21.16 -6.10 -1.72
CA THR A 544 22.62 -6.03 -1.95
C THR A 544 23.15 -7.14 -2.88
N THR A 545 22.60 -8.35 -2.78
CA THR A 545 22.98 -9.49 -3.65
C THR A 545 22.61 -9.21 -5.10
N ILE A 546 21.41 -8.67 -5.34
CA ILE A 546 20.96 -8.28 -6.68
C ILE A 546 21.78 -7.10 -7.24
N ALA A 547 22.23 -6.16 -6.41
CA ALA A 547 23.14 -5.09 -6.84
C ALA A 547 24.49 -5.66 -7.34
N ARG A 548 25.09 -6.60 -6.61
CA ARG A 548 26.34 -7.29 -7.01
C ARG A 548 26.16 -8.16 -8.27
N LEU A 549 25.01 -8.82 -8.43
CA LEU A 549 24.68 -9.55 -9.65
C LEU A 549 24.49 -8.61 -10.85
N LEU A 550 23.79 -7.48 -10.68
CA LEU A 550 23.64 -6.48 -11.74
C LEU A 550 24.97 -5.89 -12.19
N ALA A 551 25.89 -5.59 -11.27
CA ALA A 551 27.24 -5.14 -11.61
C ALA A 551 27.97 -6.16 -12.50
N ARG A 552 27.92 -7.46 -12.14
CA ARG A 552 28.50 -8.55 -12.94
C ARG A 552 27.81 -8.71 -14.30
N ILE A 553 26.47 -8.63 -14.36
CA ILE A 553 25.69 -8.71 -15.60
C ILE A 553 26.05 -7.53 -16.53
N TYR A 554 26.11 -6.30 -16.01
CA TYR A 554 26.44 -5.11 -16.81
C TYR A 554 27.89 -5.14 -17.31
N LYS A 555 28.84 -5.66 -16.51
CA LYS A 555 30.20 -5.97 -16.99
C LYS A 555 30.20 -7.02 -18.11
N GLN A 556 29.49 -8.14 -17.92
CA GLN A 556 29.37 -9.22 -18.91
C GLN A 556 28.70 -8.77 -20.22
N LEU A 557 27.89 -7.70 -20.18
CA LEU A 557 27.27 -7.08 -21.35
C LEU A 557 28.06 -5.89 -21.95
N GLY A 558 29.22 -5.53 -21.38
CA GLY A 558 30.00 -4.37 -21.83
C GLY A 558 29.30 -3.02 -21.65
N VAL A 559 28.41 -2.92 -20.65
CA VAL A 559 27.74 -1.67 -20.24
C VAL A 559 28.55 -0.91 -19.17
N LEU A 560 29.34 -1.65 -18.40
CA LEU A 560 30.25 -1.15 -17.38
C LEU A 560 31.63 -1.77 -17.60
N GLU A 561 32.71 -1.05 -17.28
CA GLU A 561 34.09 -1.53 -17.44
C GLU A 561 34.42 -2.63 -16.43
N SER A 562 33.93 -2.46 -15.20
CA SER A 562 34.08 -3.38 -14.08
C SER A 562 32.73 -3.83 -13.54
N GLY A 563 32.77 -4.79 -12.62
CA GLY A 563 31.59 -5.40 -12.00
C GLY A 563 31.65 -5.30 -10.48
N HIS A 564 32.32 -4.28 -9.96
CA HIS A 564 32.37 -3.99 -8.53
C HIS A 564 31.16 -3.16 -8.10
N VAL A 565 30.85 -3.24 -6.81
CA VAL A 565 29.89 -2.38 -6.13
C VAL A 565 30.64 -1.66 -5.02
N VAL A 566 30.49 -0.35 -4.95
CA VAL A 566 30.84 0.44 -3.77
C VAL A 566 29.57 0.61 -2.96
N GLU A 567 29.50 -0.09 -1.83
CA GLU A 567 28.39 -0.01 -0.88
C GLU A 567 28.70 1.09 0.13
N VAL A 568 27.73 1.98 0.37
CA VAL A 568 27.85 3.14 1.28
C VAL A 568 26.55 3.37 2.04
N ASP A 569 26.66 3.96 3.22
CA ASP A 569 25.53 4.55 3.96
C ASP A 569 25.70 6.08 4.14
N ARG A 570 24.82 6.70 4.94
CA ARG A 570 24.89 8.13 5.25
C ARG A 570 26.24 8.59 5.81
N SER A 571 26.89 7.78 6.64
CA SER A 571 28.15 8.12 7.33
C SER A 571 29.36 8.17 6.40
N ASP A 572 29.35 7.40 5.32
CA ASP A 572 30.33 7.48 4.23
C ASP A 572 30.21 8.78 3.40
N LEU A 573 29.01 9.33 3.31
CA LEU A 573 28.65 10.40 2.38
C LEU A 573 28.60 11.78 3.04
N VAL A 574 28.07 11.87 4.26
CA VAL A 574 27.79 13.12 4.97
C VAL A 574 28.84 13.38 6.04
N GLY A 575 29.60 14.47 5.88
CA GLY A 575 30.65 14.87 6.80
C GLY A 575 30.13 15.66 8.01
N SER A 576 30.93 15.70 9.07
CA SER A 576 30.58 16.36 10.35
C SER A 576 30.82 17.88 10.37
N GLY A 577 31.32 18.48 9.28
CA GLY A 577 31.62 19.91 9.19
C GLY A 577 31.23 20.53 7.84
N VAL A 578 30.96 21.84 7.85
CA VAL A 578 30.58 22.63 6.68
C VAL A 578 31.53 22.39 5.51
N GLY A 579 30.99 22.01 4.34
CA GLY A 579 31.76 21.81 3.11
C GLY A 579 32.61 20.53 3.05
N THR A 580 32.49 19.63 4.03
CA THR A 580 33.15 18.30 3.98
C THR A 580 32.31 17.25 3.23
N THR A 581 31.00 17.44 3.14
CA THR A 581 30.05 16.48 2.54
C THR A 581 30.23 16.30 1.04
N ALA A 582 30.23 17.39 0.25
CA ALA A 582 30.45 17.30 -1.20
C ALA A 582 31.75 16.57 -1.60
N PRO A 583 32.94 16.87 -1.03
CA PRO A 583 34.17 16.15 -1.38
C PRO A 583 34.19 14.68 -0.88
N MET A 584 33.56 14.35 0.25
CA MET A 584 33.38 12.97 0.72
C MET A 584 32.48 12.16 -0.22
N THR A 585 31.27 12.66 -0.47
CA THR A 585 30.29 12.06 -1.41
C THR A 585 30.90 11.87 -2.81
N ALA A 586 31.59 12.89 -3.33
CA ALA A 586 32.26 12.79 -4.62
C ALA A 586 33.47 11.82 -4.62
N GLY A 587 34.08 11.57 -3.45
CA GLY A 587 35.10 10.54 -3.26
C GLY A 587 34.52 9.15 -3.50
N LYS A 588 33.48 8.79 -2.73
CA LYS A 588 32.78 7.51 -2.85
C LYS A 588 32.17 7.28 -4.24
N PHE A 589 31.63 8.33 -4.88
CA PHE A 589 31.18 8.22 -6.27
C PHE A 589 32.34 7.93 -7.24
N ARG A 590 33.51 8.57 -7.05
CA ARG A 590 34.70 8.30 -7.88
C ARG A 590 35.25 6.88 -7.69
N GLU A 591 35.13 6.29 -6.51
CA GLU A 591 35.45 4.86 -6.28
C GLU A 591 34.50 3.92 -7.05
N ALA A 592 33.27 4.37 -7.35
CA ALA A 592 32.25 3.59 -8.06
C ALA A 592 32.29 3.73 -9.59
N LEU A 593 33.15 4.60 -10.15
CA LEU A 593 33.32 4.74 -11.59
C LEU A 593 33.79 3.42 -12.22
N GLY A 594 33.27 3.13 -13.42
CA GLY A 594 33.38 1.83 -14.08
C GLY A 594 32.40 0.77 -13.56
N GLY A 595 31.70 1.00 -12.43
CA GLY A 595 30.90 0.02 -11.71
C GLY A 595 29.56 0.55 -11.16
N VAL A 596 29.21 0.15 -9.95
CA VAL A 596 27.93 0.46 -9.28
C VAL A 596 28.17 1.17 -7.95
N LEU A 597 27.45 2.26 -7.69
CA LEU A 597 27.35 2.89 -6.37
C LEU A 597 26.05 2.43 -5.72
N PHE A 598 26.10 1.70 -4.60
CA PHE A 598 24.94 1.23 -3.86
C PHE A 598 24.81 2.00 -2.55
N ILE A 599 23.76 2.81 -2.42
CA ILE A 599 23.48 3.62 -1.23
C ILE A 599 22.34 2.93 -0.46
N ASP A 600 22.64 2.32 0.69
CA ASP A 600 21.64 1.65 1.52
C ASP A 600 20.96 2.62 2.49
N GLU A 601 19.70 2.33 2.83
CA GLU A 601 18.78 3.19 3.60
C GLU A 601 18.88 4.68 3.19
N ALA A 602 18.91 4.95 1.88
CA ALA A 602 19.31 6.25 1.30
C ALA A 602 18.44 7.44 1.73
N TYR A 603 17.21 7.18 2.16
CA TYR A 603 16.31 8.17 2.77
C TYR A 603 16.89 8.83 4.04
N THR A 604 17.84 8.18 4.71
CA THR A 604 18.57 8.77 5.86
C THR A 604 19.34 10.03 5.47
N LEU A 605 19.66 10.25 4.18
CA LEU A 605 20.24 11.49 3.67
C LEU A 605 19.28 12.69 3.75
N VAL A 606 17.97 12.49 3.91
CA VAL A 606 16.98 13.58 4.05
C VAL A 606 16.00 13.28 5.22
N PRO A 607 16.40 13.53 6.47
CA PRO A 607 15.56 13.29 7.64
C PRO A 607 14.37 14.27 7.73
N GLU A 608 13.20 13.78 8.15
CA GLU A 608 11.95 14.57 8.21
C GLU A 608 12.01 15.83 9.10
N HIS A 609 12.91 15.86 10.07
CA HIS A 609 12.91 16.85 11.16
C HIS A 609 14.28 17.53 11.34
N SER A 610 15.07 17.67 10.27
CA SER A 610 16.36 18.41 10.33
C SER A 610 16.56 19.37 9.14
N PRO A 611 15.79 20.48 9.07
CA PRO A 611 16.05 21.55 8.11
C PRO A 611 17.43 22.18 8.39
N GLY A 612 18.36 22.09 7.43
CA GLY A 612 19.74 22.56 7.57
C GLY A 612 20.80 21.45 7.75
N ASP A 613 20.41 20.18 7.67
CA ASP A 613 21.33 19.04 7.63
C ASP A 613 22.09 18.95 6.29
N TYR A 614 23.37 18.56 6.32
CA TYR A 614 24.25 18.49 5.14
C TYR A 614 23.88 17.34 4.18
N GLY A 615 22.98 16.43 4.54
CA GLY A 615 22.58 15.33 3.66
C GLY A 615 21.99 15.78 2.30
N LEU A 616 21.38 16.97 2.24
CA LEU A 616 20.96 17.58 0.96
C LEU A 616 22.15 17.97 0.06
N GLU A 617 23.31 18.31 0.62
CA GLU A 617 24.56 18.57 -0.13
C GLU A 617 25.08 17.27 -0.77
N ALA A 618 24.96 16.14 -0.07
CA ALA A 618 25.28 14.82 -0.63
C ALA A 618 24.34 14.46 -1.79
N VAL A 619 23.02 14.61 -1.60
CA VAL A 619 22.02 14.35 -2.66
C VAL A 619 22.25 15.22 -3.89
N ALA A 620 22.53 16.52 -3.72
CA ALA A 620 22.85 17.42 -4.83
C ALA A 620 24.15 17.02 -5.55
N THR A 621 25.17 16.57 -4.80
CA THR A 621 26.44 16.09 -5.37
C THR A 621 26.24 14.80 -6.18
N ILE A 622 25.47 13.84 -5.65
CA ILE A 622 25.12 12.59 -6.35
C ILE A 622 24.36 12.90 -7.63
N LEU A 623 23.30 13.73 -7.56
CA LEU A 623 22.49 14.13 -8.71
C LEU A 623 23.31 14.77 -9.85
N LYS A 624 24.31 15.58 -9.50
CA LYS A 624 25.24 16.16 -10.48
C LYS A 624 26.12 15.06 -11.10
N MET A 625 26.75 14.22 -10.29
CA MET A 625 27.67 13.20 -10.79
C MET A 625 26.97 12.09 -11.59
N MET A 626 25.69 11.83 -11.32
CA MET A 626 24.84 10.99 -12.16
C MET A 626 24.66 11.55 -13.59
N GLU A 627 24.67 12.88 -13.75
CA GLU A 627 24.63 13.52 -15.07
C GLU A 627 26.01 13.48 -15.73
N ASP A 628 27.04 13.94 -15.01
CA ASP A 628 28.42 14.04 -15.50
C ASP A 628 29.00 12.67 -15.94
N TYR A 629 28.65 11.58 -15.24
CA TYR A 629 29.21 10.23 -15.44
C TYR A 629 28.13 9.16 -15.76
N ARG A 630 27.01 9.57 -16.38
CA ARG A 630 25.79 8.75 -16.68
C ARG A 630 26.03 7.37 -17.33
N ASP A 631 27.14 7.20 -18.04
CA ASP A 631 27.51 6.01 -18.81
C ASP A 631 28.69 5.23 -18.20
N GLU A 632 29.29 5.76 -17.12
CA GLU A 632 30.43 5.16 -16.41
C GLU A 632 30.07 4.60 -15.03
N CYS A 633 28.97 5.06 -14.41
CA CYS A 633 28.53 4.60 -13.08
C CYS A 633 27.01 4.37 -13.04
N VAL A 634 26.59 3.26 -12.42
CA VAL A 634 25.18 3.02 -12.10
C VAL A 634 24.95 3.21 -10.60
N VAL A 635 24.36 4.35 -10.22
CA VAL A 635 23.81 4.54 -8.87
C VAL A 635 22.56 3.69 -8.65
N ILE A 636 22.52 2.99 -7.52
CA ILE A 636 21.36 2.30 -6.96
C ILE A 636 21.11 2.88 -5.57
N VAL A 637 19.89 3.36 -5.32
CA VAL A 637 19.44 3.81 -3.99
C VAL A 637 18.48 2.78 -3.40
N ALA A 638 18.68 2.39 -2.15
CA ALA A 638 17.92 1.32 -1.51
C ALA A 638 17.30 1.74 -0.17
N GLY A 639 16.19 1.09 0.20
CA GLY A 639 15.60 1.21 1.53
C GLY A 639 14.22 0.57 1.69
N TYR A 640 13.48 0.96 2.71
CA TYR A 640 12.07 0.63 2.91
C TYR A 640 11.17 1.42 1.92
N HIS A 641 9.95 0.93 1.67
CA HIS A 641 9.11 1.46 0.59
C HIS A 641 8.63 2.90 0.83
N ARG A 642 8.03 3.17 2.00
CA ARG A 642 7.48 4.49 2.38
C ARG A 642 8.57 5.55 2.48
N GLU A 643 9.68 5.19 3.12
CA GLU A 643 10.80 6.06 3.40
C GLU A 643 11.60 6.39 2.13
N MET A 644 11.80 5.42 1.23
CA MET A 644 12.39 5.69 -0.08
C MET A 644 11.48 6.56 -0.95
N GLN A 645 10.15 6.43 -0.86
CA GLN A 645 9.28 7.29 -1.66
C GLN A 645 9.34 8.74 -1.18
N ARG A 646 9.26 8.99 0.13
CA ARG A 646 9.54 10.30 0.74
C ARG A 646 10.88 10.89 0.29
N PHE A 647 11.92 10.05 0.20
CA PHE A 647 13.22 10.48 -0.32
C PHE A 647 13.14 10.91 -1.79
N MET A 648 12.49 10.14 -2.66
CA MET A 648 12.28 10.52 -4.06
C MET A 648 11.49 11.82 -4.22
N ASP A 649 10.48 12.04 -3.36
CA ASP A 649 9.63 13.23 -3.37
C ASP A 649 10.36 14.48 -2.82
N SER A 650 11.40 14.30 -2.00
CA SER A 650 12.18 15.40 -1.40
C SER A 650 12.94 16.26 -2.40
N ASN A 651 13.19 15.76 -3.63
CA ASN A 651 13.87 16.50 -4.68
C ASN A 651 13.41 16.02 -6.08
N THR A 652 12.78 16.88 -6.86
CA THR A 652 12.27 16.57 -8.22
C THR A 652 13.35 16.09 -9.21
N GLY A 653 14.63 16.37 -8.93
CA GLY A 653 15.78 15.84 -9.66
C GLY A 653 16.04 14.34 -9.45
N LEU A 654 15.53 13.74 -8.37
CA LEU A 654 15.63 12.30 -8.09
C LEU A 654 14.67 11.51 -8.98
N ALA A 655 13.36 11.81 -8.92
CA ALA A 655 12.32 11.08 -9.66
C ALA A 655 12.57 11.03 -11.18
N SER A 656 13.19 12.07 -11.73
CA SER A 656 13.58 12.14 -13.16
C SER A 656 14.83 11.32 -13.50
N ARG A 657 15.75 11.08 -12.55
CA ARG A 657 17.02 10.36 -12.78
C ARG A 657 17.02 8.89 -12.38
N PHE A 658 16.07 8.45 -11.55
CA PHE A 658 15.89 7.04 -11.18
C PHE A 658 14.59 6.44 -11.80
N PRO A 659 14.47 6.30 -13.14
CA PRO A 659 13.24 5.87 -13.81
C PRO A 659 12.93 4.36 -13.67
N LYS A 660 13.68 3.62 -12.85
CA LYS A 660 13.59 2.16 -12.68
C LYS A 660 13.39 1.83 -11.21
N LEU A 661 12.28 1.19 -10.89
CA LEU A 661 11.94 0.71 -9.53
C LEU A 661 11.98 -0.82 -9.53
N LEU A 662 12.72 -1.42 -8.61
CA LEU A 662 12.71 -2.86 -8.34
C LEU A 662 12.16 -3.08 -6.93
N SER A 663 11.04 -3.79 -6.83
CA SER A 663 10.35 -4.09 -5.57
C SER A 663 10.66 -5.51 -5.11
N PHE A 664 11.20 -5.61 -3.90
CA PHE A 664 11.69 -6.82 -3.25
C PHE A 664 10.67 -7.27 -2.21
N SER A 665 9.77 -8.16 -2.63
CA SER A 665 8.78 -8.81 -1.78
C SER A 665 9.44 -9.60 -0.63
N GLU A 666 8.71 -9.77 0.47
CA GLU A 666 9.08 -10.73 1.51
C GLU A 666 9.01 -12.17 1.00
N TYR A 667 9.81 -13.04 1.61
CA TYR A 667 9.76 -14.47 1.34
C TYR A 667 8.62 -15.14 2.11
N ASP A 668 7.89 -16.06 1.47
CA ASP A 668 6.97 -16.94 2.19
C ASP A 668 7.71 -17.97 3.07
N THR A 669 6.99 -18.77 3.86
CA THR A 669 7.63 -19.75 4.76
C THR A 669 8.38 -20.84 4.00
N ASP A 670 7.90 -21.30 2.84
CA ASP A 670 8.55 -22.33 2.04
C ASP A 670 9.83 -21.81 1.39
N GLN A 671 9.80 -20.57 0.89
CA GLN A 671 10.97 -19.84 0.39
C GLN A 671 12.03 -19.64 1.49
N LEU A 672 11.64 -19.26 2.70
CA LEU A 672 12.57 -19.14 3.83
C LEU A 672 13.19 -20.49 4.25
N VAL A 673 12.40 -21.57 4.26
CA VAL A 673 12.89 -22.93 4.50
C VAL A 673 13.87 -23.37 3.41
N ALA A 674 13.59 -23.08 2.12
CA ALA A 674 14.50 -23.35 1.02
C ALA A 674 15.79 -22.49 1.09
N ILE A 675 15.72 -21.26 1.60
CA ILE A 675 16.91 -20.41 1.82
C ILE A 675 17.80 -21.03 2.91
N PHE A 676 17.22 -21.63 3.96
CA PHE A 676 17.99 -22.40 4.94
C PHE A 676 18.65 -23.62 4.27
N GLU A 677 17.88 -24.39 3.49
CA GLU A 677 18.33 -25.58 2.75
C GLU A 677 19.55 -25.28 1.85
N LEU A 678 19.50 -24.14 1.15
CA LEU A 678 20.55 -23.63 0.27
C LEU A 678 21.79 -23.19 1.05
N GLN A 679 21.63 -22.37 2.11
CA GLN A 679 22.76 -21.91 2.91
C GLN A 679 23.44 -23.08 3.65
N ALA A 680 22.67 -24.05 4.15
CA ALA A 680 23.20 -25.26 4.79
C ALA A 680 24.04 -26.09 3.80
N ARG A 681 23.57 -26.29 2.56
CA ARG A 681 24.35 -26.93 1.48
C ARG A 681 25.63 -26.16 1.15
N GLN A 682 25.55 -24.83 1.07
CA GLN A 682 26.73 -23.98 0.80
C GLN A 682 27.78 -24.06 1.91
N LYS A 683 27.37 -24.18 3.18
CA LYS A 683 28.27 -24.46 4.32
C LYS A 683 28.68 -25.94 4.43
N GLY A 684 28.28 -26.79 3.48
CA GLY A 684 28.66 -28.20 3.40
C GLY A 684 27.92 -29.13 4.35
N MET A 685 26.88 -28.64 5.04
CA MET A 685 26.13 -29.39 6.05
C MET A 685 25.19 -30.45 5.43
N ILE A 686 24.96 -31.49 6.20
CA ILE A 686 24.03 -32.59 5.94
C ILE A 686 22.91 -32.49 6.98
N TYR A 687 21.67 -32.71 6.59
CA TYR A 687 20.49 -32.62 7.45
C TYR A 687 19.44 -33.64 6.99
N THR A 688 18.41 -33.83 7.81
CA THR A 688 17.25 -34.67 7.51
C THR A 688 15.98 -33.83 7.44
N ASP A 689 14.90 -34.37 6.87
CA ASP A 689 13.60 -33.68 6.78
C ASP A 689 13.10 -33.23 8.16
N ALA A 690 13.40 -33.99 9.22
CA ALA A 690 13.09 -33.64 10.60
C ALA A 690 13.79 -32.35 11.10
N VAL A 691 14.94 -31.98 10.53
CA VAL A 691 15.60 -30.67 10.77
C VAL A 691 14.80 -29.56 10.10
N MET A 692 14.40 -29.77 8.84
CA MET A 692 13.62 -28.81 8.05
C MET A 692 12.23 -28.57 8.66
N ASP A 693 11.62 -29.60 9.25
CA ASP A 693 10.40 -29.53 10.04
C ASP A 693 10.54 -28.67 11.31
N VAL A 694 11.72 -28.62 11.93
CA VAL A 694 11.98 -27.74 13.08
C VAL A 694 12.27 -26.32 12.62
N VAL A 695 13.08 -26.13 11.55
CA VAL A 695 13.29 -24.81 10.91
C VAL A 695 11.95 -24.16 10.54
N ARG A 696 11.04 -24.92 9.92
CA ARG A 696 9.67 -24.49 9.60
C ARG A 696 8.84 -24.05 10.81
N LYS A 697 9.08 -24.62 12.00
CA LYS A 697 8.39 -24.27 13.25
C LYS A 697 9.03 -23.09 13.99
N VAL A 698 10.32 -22.84 13.77
CA VAL A 698 11.05 -21.68 14.32
C VAL A 698 10.81 -20.42 13.48
N ILE A 699 10.55 -20.55 12.18
CA ILE A 699 10.12 -19.44 11.32
C ILE A 699 8.72 -18.96 11.73
N PRO A 700 8.53 -17.67 12.07
CA PRO A 700 7.21 -17.13 12.38
C PRO A 700 6.24 -17.28 11.19
N PRO A 701 4.94 -17.54 11.45
CA PRO A 701 3.92 -17.50 10.40
C PRO A 701 3.80 -16.09 9.80
N ALA A 702 3.27 -15.99 8.58
CA ALA A 702 2.93 -14.70 7.97
C ALA A 702 1.54 -14.22 8.44
N PRO A 703 1.30 -12.90 8.53
CA PRO A 703 2.21 -11.79 8.24
C PRO A 703 3.32 -11.62 9.30
N ARG A 704 4.47 -11.07 8.91
CA ARG A 704 5.64 -10.87 9.79
C ARG A 704 5.92 -9.39 10.03
N GLY A 705 6.49 -9.08 11.20
CA GLY A 705 6.75 -7.71 11.65
C GLY A 705 7.59 -6.86 10.68
N HIS A 706 7.55 -5.54 10.83
CA HIS A 706 8.21 -4.61 9.91
C HIS A 706 9.73 -4.80 9.85
N SER A 707 10.36 -5.10 10.99
CA SER A 707 11.81 -5.35 11.12
C SER A 707 12.25 -6.77 10.73
N PHE A 708 11.35 -7.65 10.27
CA PHE A 708 11.69 -9.07 10.06
C PHE A 708 12.79 -9.24 9.00
N GLY A 709 13.94 -9.75 9.44
CA GLY A 709 15.18 -9.77 8.67
C GLY A 709 15.27 -10.77 7.52
N ASN A 710 14.19 -11.48 7.16
CA ASN A 710 14.11 -12.40 6.00
C ASN A 710 15.35 -13.31 5.89
N GLY A 711 16.19 -13.16 4.85
CA GLY A 711 17.40 -13.99 4.67
C GLY A 711 18.48 -13.81 5.76
N ARG A 712 18.49 -12.69 6.48
CA ARG A 712 19.35 -12.47 7.67
C ARG A 712 18.87 -13.31 8.85
N PHE A 713 17.56 -13.36 9.12
CA PHE A 713 16.98 -14.22 10.15
C PHE A 713 17.33 -15.70 9.91
N ILE A 714 17.22 -16.17 8.67
CA ILE A 714 17.57 -17.54 8.29
C ILE A 714 19.07 -17.83 8.41
N ARG A 715 19.94 -16.87 8.06
CA ARG A 715 21.39 -17.00 8.32
C ARG A 715 21.66 -17.17 9.81
N ASN A 716 21.04 -16.35 10.64
CA ASN A 716 21.24 -16.37 12.09
C ASN A 716 20.81 -17.72 12.70
N ILE A 717 19.67 -18.29 12.28
CA ILE A 717 19.25 -19.64 12.69
C ILE A 717 20.26 -20.71 12.27
N LEU A 718 20.81 -20.64 11.05
CA LEU A 718 21.82 -21.61 10.59
C LEU A 718 23.14 -21.47 11.37
N GLU A 719 23.53 -20.26 11.73
CA GLU A 719 24.75 -20.00 12.51
C GLU A 719 24.59 -20.41 13.98
N GLU A 720 23.41 -20.22 14.56
CA GLU A 720 23.06 -20.78 15.88
C GLU A 720 23.00 -22.32 15.84
N ALA A 721 22.43 -22.92 14.79
CA ALA A 721 22.40 -24.38 14.64
C ALA A 721 23.80 -25.00 14.52
N ILE A 722 24.71 -24.38 13.76
CA ILE A 722 26.11 -24.82 13.68
C ILE A 722 26.83 -24.64 15.04
N SER A 723 26.52 -23.58 15.80
CA SER A 723 27.04 -23.37 17.15
C SER A 723 26.53 -24.43 18.15
N ASN A 724 25.24 -24.78 18.09
CA ASN A 724 24.64 -25.86 18.89
C ASN A 724 25.24 -27.24 18.53
N GLN A 725 25.43 -27.51 17.24
CA GLN A 725 26.07 -28.74 16.74
C GLN A 725 27.51 -28.86 17.27
N ALA A 726 28.31 -27.79 17.16
CA ALA A 726 29.66 -27.76 17.72
C ALA A 726 29.66 -27.95 19.25
N THR A 727 28.68 -27.38 19.95
CA THR A 727 28.50 -27.55 21.40
C THR A 727 28.25 -29.02 21.76
N ARG A 728 27.31 -29.72 21.08
CA ARG A 728 27.05 -31.16 21.28
C ARG A 728 28.30 -32.00 21.02
N LEU A 729 29.03 -31.71 19.94
CA LEU A 729 30.20 -32.50 19.56
C LEU A 729 31.39 -32.27 20.53
N SER A 730 31.43 -31.13 21.24
CA SER A 730 32.49 -30.84 22.22
C SER A 730 32.45 -31.70 23.49
N GLU A 731 31.32 -32.38 23.77
CA GLU A 731 31.20 -33.36 24.87
C GLU A 731 31.82 -34.73 24.54
N ARG A 732 32.33 -34.91 23.31
CA ARG A 732 32.98 -36.14 22.83
C ARG A 732 34.48 -35.97 22.66
N ASP A 733 35.19 -37.09 22.62
CA ASP A 733 36.61 -37.16 22.25
C ASP A 733 36.80 -36.63 20.81
N PRO A 734 37.56 -35.54 20.58
CA PRO A 734 37.77 -34.96 19.25
C PRO A 734 38.41 -35.93 18.24
N ASP A 735 39.30 -36.81 18.70
CA ASP A 735 39.96 -37.81 17.84
C ASP A 735 39.00 -38.96 17.45
N GLY A 736 37.81 -39.02 18.08
CA GLY A 736 36.72 -39.95 17.81
C GLY A 736 35.54 -39.37 17.02
N LEU A 737 35.69 -38.20 16.38
CA LEU A 737 34.68 -37.58 15.54
C LEU A 737 34.90 -37.88 14.05
N THR A 738 33.84 -38.31 13.35
CA THR A 738 33.89 -38.58 11.91
C THR A 738 33.50 -37.35 11.06
N GLU A 739 33.95 -37.32 9.79
CA GLU A 739 33.56 -36.28 8.83
C GLU A 739 32.03 -36.14 8.69
N ARG A 740 31.30 -37.25 8.79
CA ARG A 740 29.82 -37.22 8.76
C ARG A 740 29.28 -36.45 9.96
N GLU A 741 29.70 -36.80 11.18
CA GLU A 741 29.18 -36.18 12.41
C GLU A 741 29.51 -34.69 12.48
N LEU A 742 30.71 -34.29 12.04
CA LEU A 742 31.12 -32.89 11.90
C LEU A 742 30.26 -32.10 10.91
N ARG A 743 29.59 -32.76 9.96
CA ARG A 743 28.74 -32.14 8.94
C ARG A 743 27.24 -32.32 9.18
N GLU A 744 26.85 -33.22 10.08
CA GLU A 744 25.45 -33.59 10.32
C GLU A 744 24.79 -32.69 11.36
N LEU A 745 23.72 -31.99 10.94
CA LEU A 745 22.80 -31.26 11.81
C LEU A 745 21.65 -32.18 12.21
N LEU A 746 21.27 -32.14 13.48
CA LEU A 746 20.12 -32.86 14.05
C LEU A 746 19.02 -31.86 14.46
N PRO A 747 17.75 -32.30 14.63
CA PRO A 747 16.63 -31.40 14.93
C PRO A 747 16.80 -30.61 16.25
N GLU A 748 17.57 -31.15 17.18
CA GLU A 748 17.95 -30.53 18.47
C GLU A 748 18.97 -29.37 18.35
N ASP A 749 19.64 -29.22 17.21
CA ASP A 749 20.54 -28.09 16.93
C ASP A 749 19.75 -26.81 16.62
N VAL A 750 18.56 -26.97 16.04
CA VAL A 750 17.69 -25.86 15.61
C VAL A 750 16.77 -25.47 16.75
N LYS A 751 17.29 -24.65 17.67
CA LYS A 751 16.52 -24.12 18.81
C LYS A 751 15.77 -22.83 18.43
N PRO A 752 14.68 -22.48 19.12
CA PRO A 752 14.07 -21.15 18.98
C PRO A 752 15.03 -20.05 19.43
N ALA A 753 14.90 -18.87 18.82
CA ALA A 753 15.76 -17.68 18.97
C ALA A 753 15.89 -17.07 20.40
N ALA A 754 15.42 -17.75 21.44
CA ALA A 754 15.49 -17.29 22.83
C ALA A 754 16.93 -17.26 23.40
N SER A 755 17.91 -17.82 22.68
CA SER A 755 19.36 -17.75 23.00
C SER A 755 20.07 -16.57 22.32
N MET A 756 19.42 -15.82 21.43
CA MET A 756 20.02 -14.71 20.71
C MET A 756 20.30 -13.51 21.63
N ARG A 757 21.20 -12.60 21.21
CA ARG A 757 21.50 -11.38 21.98
C ARG A 757 20.23 -10.55 22.17
N ALA A 758 20.12 -9.90 23.33
CA ALA A 758 18.97 -9.06 23.66
C ALA A 758 18.73 -7.95 22.61
N GLU A 759 19.78 -7.41 21.99
CA GLU A 759 19.69 -6.42 20.91
C GLU A 759 18.98 -6.97 19.66
N ASP A 760 19.34 -8.19 19.22
CA ASP A 760 18.66 -8.86 18.09
C ASP A 760 17.21 -9.21 18.44
N TYR A 761 16.91 -9.58 19.68
CA TYR A 761 15.56 -10.00 20.11
C TYR A 761 14.63 -8.82 20.39
N LEU A 762 15.14 -7.72 20.97
CA LEU A 762 14.38 -6.49 21.26
C LEU A 762 13.99 -5.74 19.97
N LEU A 763 14.79 -5.86 18.91
CA LEU A 763 14.43 -5.38 17.57
C LEU A 763 13.56 -6.37 16.77
N GLN A 764 13.37 -7.60 17.28
CA GLN A 764 12.53 -8.67 16.72
C GLN A 764 11.35 -9.01 17.63
N LYS A 765 10.72 -8.00 18.25
CA LYS A 765 9.37 -8.18 18.79
C LYS A 765 8.44 -8.71 17.67
N PRO A 766 7.74 -9.86 17.84
CA PRO A 766 6.46 -10.04 17.16
C PRO A 766 5.52 -8.93 17.62
N GLY A 767 4.65 -8.45 16.73
CA GLY A 767 4.01 -7.13 16.84
C GLY A 767 3.45 -6.76 18.22
N THR A 768 3.95 -5.64 18.74
CA THR A 768 3.38 -4.81 19.82
C THR A 768 3.21 -3.41 19.25
#